data_AF-A0AAD2H8X6-F1
#
_entry.id   AF-A0AAD2H8X6-F1
#
_cell.length_a   1.000
_cell.length_b   1.000
_cell.length_c   1.000
_cell.angle_alpha   90.00
_cell.angle_beta   90.00
_cell.angle_gamma   90.00
#
_symmetry.space_group_name_H-M   'P 1'
#
loop_
_entity.id
_entity.type
_entity.pdbx_description
1 polymer ?
#
loop_
_entity_poly.entity_id
_entity_poly.type
_entity_poly.pdbx_seq_one_letter_code
_entity_poly.pdbx_strand_id
1 'polypeptide(L)'
;MAGKITTNSLPESFYTPFLSDVAKSRPPSTILSLFPLENRPGLISLLAGRPNPYSFPFTALNFSASAPGGDSEAPLQLSLVGDELAGALQYGPPIGMPALMAWFAELQEQVHGRTFGTEGWEMHVGTGSQDLLTKAITALVNPGDSVLVQSPIYPGVIPLFYGLHCEQVEVDGDADGISSDSLRSILESWPPEKPKPRVLYTIPYGGNPDGSTATLERRREVLKLAEEHNFLIMEDDPYYFLFYGKDRTPSYFALEKTELKSVGRVLRFDSLSKILSAGMRLGFVCAPAPILRAIEGNTSASNLQTASLTQVIAAKLLRAWGIDGFMTHTVRISDFYREKRDIFQAAMVKHLGGLAEWTAPEAGLFFWFKLNFNEDSAELIRTKAVEQGVLALPGTAFHPNGRKSASLALCNMSSPSGMLFFAMEADPEVTEERLNDWYDNEHIPLRLKVSGLNTVTRYKATDGQVPTWLAMYNCDAPAVVQSEGYTSLAALGSENEKDILSKFTGVSRRIYEHVSTTTAPGVSDEELPAKFIYVAGLEVPGGAEDDLNRWYDEEHIDMFSKIPGWKQTRRYQIIEHKQFGVAVEGRPVCKFLAVHEFDNGEFVQTPEMRDAVSSEWAKRVLSIVVQKELRVFGLHKGFRA
;
A
#
# COMPACT_ATOMS: atom_id res chain seq x y z
N MET A 1 -0.74 -24.30 -38.27
CA MET A 1 0.67 -24.21 -37.83
C MET A 1 1.04 -22.73 -37.77
N ALA A 2 0.99 -22.13 -36.58
CA ALA A 2 1.50 -20.78 -36.38
C ALA A 2 3.02 -20.89 -36.19
N GLY A 3 3.80 -20.27 -37.07
CA GLY A 3 5.25 -20.26 -36.97
C GLY A 3 5.68 -19.60 -35.66
N LYS A 4 6.56 -20.24 -34.90
CA LYS A 4 7.29 -19.60 -33.79
C LYS A 4 8.03 -18.40 -34.37
N ILE A 5 7.51 -17.20 -34.16
CA ILE A 5 8.30 -15.97 -34.31
C ILE A 5 9.42 -16.10 -33.28
N THR A 6 10.63 -16.35 -33.74
CA THR A 6 11.82 -16.32 -32.89
C THR A 6 12.10 -14.85 -32.62
N THR A 7 11.74 -14.36 -31.43
CA THR A 7 12.10 -13.02 -30.98
C THR A 7 13.63 -12.91 -31.04
N ASN A 8 14.15 -11.93 -31.78
CA ASN A 8 15.59 -11.75 -31.93
C ASN A 8 16.17 -11.15 -30.64
N SER A 9 16.88 -11.93 -29.82
CA SER A 9 17.54 -11.44 -28.61
C SER A 9 18.94 -10.92 -28.93
N LEU A 10 19.37 -9.84 -28.28
CA LEU A 10 20.75 -9.34 -28.42
C LEU A 10 21.77 -10.42 -27.99
N PRO A 11 22.88 -10.58 -28.74
CA PRO A 11 23.89 -11.61 -28.44
C PRO A 11 24.66 -11.29 -27.16
N GLU A 12 25.24 -12.29 -26.49
CA GLU A 12 25.97 -12.05 -25.23
C GLU A 12 27.11 -11.02 -25.34
N SER A 13 27.78 -10.96 -26.49
CA SER A 13 28.86 -10.00 -26.77
C SER A 13 28.39 -8.54 -26.75
N PHE A 14 27.09 -8.28 -26.92
CA PHE A 14 26.51 -6.94 -26.81
C PHE A 14 26.69 -6.35 -25.40
N TYR A 15 26.65 -7.18 -24.36
CA TYR A 15 26.66 -6.73 -22.97
C TYR A 15 28.07 -6.55 -22.40
N THR A 16 29.09 -7.13 -23.02
CA THR A 16 30.50 -6.99 -22.58
C THR A 16 30.94 -5.53 -22.34
N PRO A 17 30.65 -4.55 -23.23
CA PRO A 17 31.00 -3.15 -22.97
C PRO A 17 30.15 -2.47 -21.88
N PHE A 18 29.02 -3.05 -21.48
CA PHE A 18 28.16 -2.52 -20.41
C PHE A 18 28.59 -2.98 -19.02
N LEU A 19 29.32 -4.09 -18.90
CA LEU A 19 29.78 -4.57 -17.60
C LEU A 19 30.85 -3.65 -17.02
N SER A 20 30.71 -3.33 -15.73
CA SER A 20 31.70 -2.58 -14.96
C SER A 20 33.00 -3.35 -14.80
N ASP A 21 34.08 -2.67 -14.43
CA ASP A 21 35.38 -3.28 -14.18
C ASP A 21 35.34 -4.18 -12.93
N VAL A 22 34.53 -3.81 -11.93
CA VAL A 22 34.24 -4.63 -10.75
C VAL A 22 33.51 -5.93 -11.14
N ALA A 23 32.57 -5.88 -12.08
CA ALA A 23 31.89 -7.07 -12.57
C ALA A 23 32.85 -7.99 -13.33
N LYS A 24 33.67 -7.42 -14.23
CA LYS A 24 34.63 -8.16 -15.06
C LYS A 24 35.76 -8.80 -14.24
N SER A 25 36.18 -8.17 -13.15
CA SER A 25 37.28 -8.65 -12.32
C SER A 25 36.88 -9.74 -11.32
N ARG A 26 35.57 -9.99 -11.14
CA ARG A 26 35.09 -10.95 -10.16
C ARG A 26 35.37 -12.40 -10.60
N PRO A 27 36.14 -13.19 -9.83
CA PRO A 27 36.37 -14.58 -10.19
C PRO A 27 35.08 -15.41 -10.02
N PRO A 28 34.90 -16.47 -10.82
CA PRO A 28 33.80 -17.40 -10.62
C PRO A 28 33.93 -18.08 -9.24
N SER A 29 32.80 -18.35 -8.59
CA SER A 29 32.80 -19.04 -7.29
C SER A 29 33.13 -20.53 -7.48
N THR A 30 34.30 -20.94 -6.97
CA THR A 30 34.75 -22.34 -7.01
C THR A 30 33.77 -23.26 -6.30
N ILE A 31 33.24 -22.86 -5.13
CA ILE A 31 32.32 -23.70 -4.34
C ILE A 31 30.96 -23.85 -5.05
N LEU A 32 30.38 -22.74 -5.53
CA LEU A 32 29.06 -22.79 -6.18
C LEU A 32 29.11 -23.55 -7.51
N SER A 33 30.23 -23.47 -8.25
CA SER A 33 30.42 -24.20 -9.50
C SER A 33 30.34 -25.73 -9.33
N LEU A 34 30.52 -26.23 -8.10
CA LEU A 34 30.53 -27.65 -7.78
C LEU A 34 29.17 -28.15 -7.26
N PHE A 35 28.25 -27.25 -6.84
CA PHE A 35 26.92 -27.62 -6.35
C PHE A 35 26.08 -28.43 -7.35
N PRO A 36 26.09 -28.16 -8.68
CA PRO A 36 25.35 -28.99 -9.63
C PRO A 36 25.77 -30.47 -9.62
N LEU A 37 27.01 -30.77 -9.23
CA LEU A 37 27.53 -32.14 -9.16
C LEU A 37 26.93 -32.93 -7.97
N GLU A 38 26.44 -32.27 -6.93
CA GLU A 38 25.78 -32.91 -5.78
C GLU A 38 24.47 -33.59 -6.16
N ASN A 39 23.81 -33.10 -7.22
CA ASN A 39 22.56 -33.68 -7.71
C ASN A 39 22.78 -34.98 -8.50
N ARG A 40 24.03 -35.41 -8.71
CA ARG A 40 24.34 -36.65 -9.43
C ARG A 40 23.98 -37.86 -8.55
N PRO A 41 23.08 -38.75 -8.99
CA PRO A 41 22.73 -39.94 -8.21
C PRO A 41 23.94 -40.79 -7.86
N GLY A 42 24.03 -41.25 -6.61
CA GLY A 42 25.12 -42.09 -6.09
C GLY A 42 26.40 -41.34 -5.70
N LEU A 43 26.45 -40.02 -5.84
CA LEU A 43 27.58 -39.19 -5.40
C LEU A 43 27.45 -38.87 -3.91
N ILE A 44 28.49 -39.21 -3.13
CA ILE A 44 28.62 -38.77 -1.73
C ILE A 44 29.29 -37.39 -1.77
N SER A 45 28.53 -36.33 -1.46
CA SER A 45 29.10 -34.99 -1.37
C SER A 45 29.83 -34.78 -0.04
N LEU A 46 31.11 -34.42 -0.11
CA LEU A 46 31.92 -33.91 1.01
C LEU A 46 32.26 -32.43 0.81
N LEU A 47 31.54 -31.77 -0.09
CA LEU A 47 31.98 -30.56 -0.78
C LEU A 47 31.62 -29.26 -0.03
N ALA A 48 30.51 -29.27 0.70
CA ALA A 48 29.94 -28.06 1.28
C ALA A 48 29.82 -28.18 2.80
N GLY A 49 30.15 -27.09 3.51
CA GLY A 49 29.86 -26.91 4.94
C GLY A 49 28.36 -26.73 5.22
N ARG A 50 27.50 -27.52 4.56
CA ARG A 50 26.06 -27.51 4.77
C ARG A 50 25.73 -28.24 6.07
N PRO A 51 25.07 -27.58 7.04
CA PRO A 51 24.63 -28.25 8.25
C PRO A 51 23.59 -29.32 7.91
N ASN A 52 23.57 -30.41 8.68
CA ASN A 52 22.59 -31.48 8.53
C ASN A 52 21.19 -30.96 8.91
N PRO A 53 20.15 -31.10 8.06
CA PRO A 53 18.82 -30.61 8.38
C PRO A 53 18.21 -31.15 9.68
N TYR A 54 18.62 -32.34 10.15
CA TYR A 54 18.20 -32.88 11.44
C TYR A 54 18.66 -32.05 12.66
N SER A 55 19.66 -31.17 12.51
CA SER A 55 20.08 -30.26 13.58
C SER A 55 19.29 -28.96 13.61
N PHE A 56 18.40 -28.71 12.66
CA PHE A 56 17.58 -27.50 12.65
C PHE A 56 16.50 -27.58 13.73
N PRO A 57 16.38 -26.60 14.64
CA PRO A 57 15.46 -26.67 15.79
C PRO A 57 14.01 -26.30 15.42
N PHE A 58 13.55 -26.66 14.21
CA PHE A 58 12.23 -26.34 13.69
C PHE A 58 11.56 -27.59 13.13
N THR A 59 10.40 -27.96 13.67
CA THR A 59 9.64 -29.14 13.25
C THR A 59 8.55 -28.83 12.23
N ALA A 60 7.93 -27.64 12.34
CA ALA A 60 6.91 -27.14 11.43
C ALA A 60 6.88 -25.60 11.48
N LEU A 61 6.44 -24.96 10.39
CA LEU A 61 6.03 -23.57 10.37
C LEU A 61 4.61 -23.51 9.84
N ASN A 62 3.66 -23.05 10.66
CA ASN A 62 2.26 -22.86 10.28
C ASN A 62 1.94 -21.38 10.25
N PHE A 63 1.22 -20.93 9.24
CA PHE A 63 0.80 -19.54 9.11
C PHE A 63 -0.54 -19.44 8.39
N SER A 64 -1.32 -18.42 8.76
CA SER A 64 -2.56 -18.08 8.08
C SER A 64 -2.33 -16.88 7.15
N ALA A 65 -2.97 -16.88 6.00
CA ALA A 65 -2.96 -15.75 5.07
C ALA A 65 -4.38 -15.39 4.65
N SER A 66 -4.64 -14.11 4.42
CA SER A 66 -5.91 -13.68 3.83
C SER A 66 -6.10 -14.36 2.47
N ALA A 67 -7.34 -14.64 2.13
CA ALA A 67 -7.68 -15.05 0.78
C ALA A 67 -7.51 -13.87 -0.20
N PRO A 68 -7.33 -14.15 -1.50
CA PRO A 68 -7.18 -13.11 -2.53
C PRO A 68 -8.25 -12.02 -2.52
N GLY A 69 -9.51 -12.40 -2.30
CA GLY A 69 -10.66 -11.50 -2.29
C GLY A 69 -10.75 -10.59 -1.05
N GLY A 70 -9.93 -10.83 -0.03
CA GLY A 70 -9.97 -10.11 1.23
C GLY A 70 -10.71 -10.85 2.33
N ASP A 71 -11.23 -10.10 3.30
CA ASP A 71 -11.68 -10.65 4.59
C ASP A 71 -13.08 -11.29 4.54
N SER A 72 -13.78 -11.19 3.39
CA SER A 72 -15.03 -11.91 3.12
C SER A 72 -14.81 -13.41 2.88
N GLU A 73 -13.58 -13.84 2.62
CA GLU A 73 -13.23 -15.22 2.36
C GLU A 73 -12.43 -15.82 3.54
N ALA A 74 -12.64 -17.11 3.79
CA ALA A 74 -11.96 -17.80 4.89
C ALA A 74 -10.43 -17.74 4.70
N PRO A 75 -9.65 -17.46 5.76
CA PRO A 75 -8.20 -17.38 5.66
C PRO A 75 -7.60 -18.74 5.29
N LEU A 76 -6.59 -18.71 4.42
CA LEU A 76 -5.82 -19.88 4.03
C LEU A 76 -4.92 -20.31 5.18
N GLN A 77 -4.97 -21.60 5.54
CA GLN A 77 -4.04 -22.20 6.49
C GLN A 77 -2.94 -22.92 5.72
N LEU A 78 -1.70 -22.46 5.89
CA LEU A 78 -0.53 -22.95 5.16
C LEU A 78 0.50 -23.50 6.15
N SER A 79 1.19 -24.57 5.73
CA SER A 79 2.23 -25.21 6.53
C SER A 79 3.45 -25.55 5.69
N LEU A 80 4.62 -25.48 6.33
CA LEU A 80 5.90 -25.99 5.86
C LEU A 80 6.36 -27.08 6.82
N VAL A 81 6.56 -28.29 6.30
CA VAL A 81 6.95 -29.48 7.08
C VAL A 81 7.94 -30.34 6.29
N GLY A 82 8.66 -31.23 6.99
CA GLY A 82 9.55 -32.21 6.36
C GLY A 82 10.59 -31.58 5.42
N ASP A 83 10.76 -32.16 4.24
CA ASP A 83 11.77 -31.73 3.25
C ASP A 83 11.58 -30.31 2.74
N GLU A 84 10.34 -29.81 2.70
CA GLU A 84 10.04 -28.42 2.30
C GLU A 84 10.59 -27.42 3.32
N LEU A 85 10.37 -27.69 4.62
CA LEU A 85 10.91 -26.88 5.70
C LEU A 85 12.45 -27.00 5.77
N ALA A 86 12.96 -28.23 5.64
CA ALA A 86 14.41 -28.47 5.62
C ALA A 86 15.10 -27.71 4.48
N GLY A 87 14.52 -27.72 3.27
CA GLY A 87 15.00 -26.95 2.12
C GLY A 87 14.89 -25.44 2.32
N ALA A 88 13.82 -24.96 2.96
CA ALA A 88 13.62 -23.55 3.28
C ALA A 88 14.65 -23.00 4.28
N LEU A 89 15.15 -23.85 5.18
CA LEU A 89 16.11 -23.49 6.23
C LEU A 89 17.58 -23.72 5.80
N GLN A 90 17.81 -24.34 4.64
CA GLN A 90 19.14 -24.65 4.12
C GLN A 90 19.67 -23.55 3.18
N TYR A 91 20.99 -23.55 2.97
CA TYR A 91 21.60 -22.85 1.83
C TYR A 91 20.93 -23.27 0.52
N GLY A 92 20.64 -22.28 -0.33
CA GLY A 92 19.98 -22.42 -1.61
C GLY A 92 20.74 -21.71 -2.74
N PRO A 93 20.17 -21.70 -3.95
CA PRO A 93 20.78 -21.02 -5.08
C PRO A 93 20.84 -19.49 -4.85
N PRO A 94 21.97 -18.82 -5.17
CA PRO A 94 22.06 -17.35 -5.06
C PRO A 94 21.00 -16.60 -5.85
N ILE A 95 20.64 -17.12 -7.03
CA ILE A 95 19.62 -16.55 -7.92
C ILE A 95 18.19 -16.59 -7.34
N GLY A 96 17.93 -17.42 -6.34
CA GLY A 96 16.61 -17.58 -5.72
C GLY A 96 16.09 -19.02 -5.68
N MET A 97 15.03 -19.24 -4.90
CA MET A 97 14.41 -20.55 -4.73
C MET A 97 13.63 -20.94 -5.99
N PRO A 98 13.84 -22.15 -6.56
CA PRO A 98 13.22 -22.57 -7.82
C PRO A 98 11.70 -22.43 -7.84
N ALA A 99 11.07 -22.70 -6.70
CA ALA A 99 9.62 -22.65 -6.56
C ALA A 99 9.03 -21.25 -6.78
N LEU A 100 9.72 -20.23 -6.26
CA LEU A 100 9.33 -18.83 -6.40
C LEU A 100 9.69 -18.30 -7.79
N MET A 101 10.87 -18.65 -8.28
CA MET A 101 11.34 -18.31 -9.62
C MET A 101 10.38 -18.77 -10.71
N ALA A 102 9.89 -20.02 -10.64
CA ALA A 102 8.92 -20.54 -11.59
C ALA A 102 7.60 -19.73 -11.58
N TRP A 103 7.14 -19.32 -10.40
CA TRP A 103 5.93 -18.51 -10.27
C TRP A 103 6.14 -17.09 -10.84
N PHE A 104 7.30 -16.47 -10.60
CA PHE A 104 7.62 -15.18 -11.23
C PHE A 104 7.76 -15.28 -12.75
N ALA A 105 8.29 -16.38 -13.29
CA ALA A 105 8.37 -16.59 -14.74
C ALA A 105 6.96 -16.60 -15.35
N GLU A 106 6.05 -17.35 -14.74
CA GLU A 106 4.65 -17.41 -15.13
C GLU A 106 3.98 -16.03 -15.04
N LEU A 107 4.23 -15.27 -13.98
CA LEU A 107 3.74 -13.90 -13.84
C LEU A 107 4.22 -13.01 -15.00
N GLN A 108 5.52 -13.06 -15.34
CA GLN A 108 6.09 -12.24 -16.41
C GLN A 108 5.55 -12.64 -17.80
N GLU A 109 5.32 -13.93 -18.02
CA GLU A 109 4.70 -14.45 -19.24
C GLU A 109 3.26 -13.95 -19.40
N GLN A 110 2.45 -14.04 -18.34
CA GLN A 110 1.05 -13.64 -18.39
C GLN A 110 0.86 -12.12 -18.43
N VAL A 111 1.64 -11.36 -17.66
CA VAL A 111 1.47 -9.91 -17.51
C VAL A 111 2.17 -9.13 -18.61
N HIS A 112 3.35 -9.59 -19.06
CA HIS A 112 4.19 -8.84 -20.00
C HIS A 112 4.38 -9.53 -21.36
N GLY A 113 3.89 -10.76 -21.54
CA GLY A 113 4.02 -11.48 -22.81
C GLY A 113 5.45 -11.84 -23.18
N ARG A 114 6.36 -11.89 -22.20
CA ARG A 114 7.78 -12.22 -22.35
C ARG A 114 8.00 -13.67 -21.96
N THR A 115 8.53 -14.48 -22.87
CA THR A 115 8.63 -15.94 -22.70
C THR A 115 9.96 -16.34 -22.07
N PHE A 116 9.91 -16.98 -20.90
CA PHE A 116 11.10 -17.35 -20.14
C PHE A 116 11.92 -18.41 -20.89
N GLY A 117 13.24 -18.28 -20.86
CA GLY A 117 14.17 -19.23 -21.48
C GLY A 117 14.26 -19.21 -23.00
N THR A 118 13.45 -18.41 -23.71
CA THR A 118 13.51 -18.31 -25.20
C THR A 118 13.95 -16.94 -25.71
N GLU A 119 13.88 -15.91 -24.88
CA GLU A 119 14.13 -14.51 -25.27
C GLU A 119 15.40 -13.92 -24.62
N GLY A 120 16.31 -14.76 -24.12
CA GLY A 120 17.64 -14.36 -23.62
C GLY A 120 17.67 -13.64 -22.26
N TRP A 121 16.51 -13.45 -21.62
CA TRP A 121 16.40 -12.94 -20.26
C TRP A 121 16.26 -14.08 -19.25
N GLU A 122 16.77 -13.85 -18.04
CA GLU A 122 16.61 -14.70 -16.86
C GLU A 122 16.08 -13.85 -15.69
N MET A 123 16.06 -14.41 -14.47
CA MET A 123 15.66 -13.68 -13.28
C MET A 123 16.64 -13.86 -12.11
N HIS A 124 16.60 -12.92 -11.16
CA HIS A 124 17.30 -13.05 -9.89
C HIS A 124 16.46 -12.46 -8.75
N VAL A 125 16.24 -13.23 -7.68
CA VAL A 125 15.54 -12.78 -6.46
C VAL A 125 16.52 -12.09 -5.52
N GLY A 126 16.15 -10.90 -5.05
CA GLY A 126 16.94 -10.10 -4.11
C GLY A 126 16.17 -9.75 -2.85
N THR A 127 16.86 -9.08 -1.92
CA THR A 127 16.32 -8.60 -0.65
C THR A 127 15.48 -7.31 -0.84
N GLY A 128 14.56 -7.33 -1.82
CA GLY A 128 13.81 -6.19 -2.36
C GLY A 128 14.49 -5.53 -3.57
N SER A 129 13.78 -4.63 -4.28
CA SER A 129 14.30 -3.94 -5.47
C SER A 129 15.59 -3.16 -5.18
N GLN A 130 15.68 -2.48 -4.02
CA GLN A 130 16.89 -1.72 -3.62
C GLN A 130 18.19 -2.56 -3.63
N ASP A 131 18.13 -3.81 -3.18
CA ASP A 131 19.28 -4.74 -3.20
C ASP A 131 19.71 -5.03 -4.64
N LEU A 132 18.73 -5.31 -5.50
CA LEU A 132 18.97 -5.63 -6.91
C LEU A 132 19.43 -4.41 -7.71
N LEU A 133 18.89 -3.23 -7.45
CA LEU A 133 19.35 -1.96 -8.02
C LEU A 133 20.81 -1.70 -7.63
N THR A 134 21.15 -1.86 -6.36
CA THR A 134 22.54 -1.71 -5.88
C THR A 134 23.47 -2.67 -6.63
N LYS A 135 23.07 -3.92 -6.78
CA LYS A 135 23.87 -4.95 -7.47
C LYS A 135 23.95 -4.71 -8.98
N ALA A 136 22.87 -4.27 -9.62
CA ALA A 136 22.84 -3.91 -11.04
C ALA A 136 23.69 -2.68 -11.34
N ILE A 137 23.61 -1.64 -10.50
CA ILE A 137 24.49 -0.46 -10.60
C ILE A 137 25.95 -0.88 -10.44
N THR A 138 26.27 -1.71 -9.43
CA THR A 138 27.63 -2.26 -9.29
C THR A 138 28.06 -3.07 -10.51
N ALA A 139 27.13 -3.78 -11.16
CA ALA A 139 27.40 -4.61 -12.32
C ALA A 139 27.63 -3.80 -13.61
N LEU A 140 27.04 -2.61 -13.72
CA LEU A 140 26.95 -1.85 -14.98
C LEU A 140 27.68 -0.50 -14.98
N VAL A 141 27.92 0.07 -13.80
CA VAL A 141 28.40 1.45 -13.65
C VAL A 141 29.77 1.44 -12.98
N ASN A 142 30.73 2.12 -13.61
CA ASN A 142 32.04 2.37 -13.04
C ASN A 142 32.06 3.69 -12.25
N PRO A 143 32.99 3.84 -11.28
CA PRO A 143 33.19 5.12 -10.65
C PRO A 143 33.50 6.23 -11.66
N GLY A 144 32.82 7.37 -11.55
CA GLY A 144 32.97 8.51 -12.48
C GLY A 144 32.15 8.42 -13.78
N ASP A 145 31.42 7.33 -14.04
CA ASP A 145 30.55 7.23 -15.20
C ASP A 145 29.40 8.26 -15.15
N SER A 146 28.93 8.69 -16.32
CA SER A 146 27.68 9.44 -16.43
C SER A 146 26.48 8.47 -16.48
N VAL A 147 25.41 8.78 -15.75
CA VAL A 147 24.17 8.00 -15.71
C VAL A 147 22.97 8.89 -15.98
N LEU A 148 22.02 8.43 -16.80
CA LEU A 148 20.78 9.15 -17.04
C LEU A 148 19.79 8.79 -15.94
N VAL A 149 19.18 9.81 -15.35
CA VAL A 149 18.23 9.66 -14.25
C VAL A 149 17.04 10.57 -14.51
N GLN A 150 15.80 10.05 -14.43
CA GLN A 150 14.61 10.91 -14.40
C GLN A 150 14.75 11.95 -13.28
N SER A 151 14.18 13.14 -13.41
CA SER A 151 14.19 14.15 -12.34
C SER A 151 12.81 14.82 -12.24
N PRO A 152 12.18 14.84 -11.05
CA PRO A 152 12.66 14.31 -9.76
C PRO A 152 12.72 12.77 -9.70
N ILE A 153 13.38 12.21 -8.69
CA ILE A 153 13.62 10.76 -8.59
C ILE A 153 13.64 10.21 -7.19
N TYR A 154 13.51 8.89 -7.08
CA TYR A 154 13.56 8.16 -5.84
C TYR A 154 14.87 8.43 -5.07
N PRO A 155 14.80 9.00 -3.85
CA PRO A 155 15.98 9.38 -3.09
C PRO A 155 16.86 8.21 -2.69
N GLY A 156 16.37 6.97 -2.72
CA GLY A 156 17.18 5.80 -2.38
C GLY A 156 18.20 5.41 -3.45
N VAL A 157 18.05 5.86 -4.70
CA VAL A 157 19.03 5.59 -5.77
C VAL A 157 20.15 6.64 -5.81
N ILE A 158 19.84 7.89 -5.44
CA ILE A 158 20.79 9.01 -5.49
C ILE A 158 22.11 8.72 -4.74
N PRO A 159 22.10 8.22 -3.47
CA PRO A 159 23.32 7.89 -2.75
C PRO A 159 24.18 6.81 -3.41
N LEU A 160 23.58 5.90 -4.19
CA LEU A 160 24.32 4.84 -4.87
C LEU A 160 25.24 5.42 -5.94
N PHE A 161 24.72 6.37 -6.73
CA PHE A 161 25.50 7.07 -7.74
C PHE A 161 26.50 8.05 -7.13
N TYR A 162 26.14 8.74 -6.05
CA TYR A 162 27.08 9.58 -5.30
C TYR A 162 28.26 8.79 -4.75
N GLY A 163 28.03 7.60 -4.19
CA GLY A 163 29.10 6.72 -3.68
C GLY A 163 30.06 6.23 -4.75
N LEU A 164 29.62 6.19 -6.02
CA LEU A 164 30.44 5.89 -7.18
C LEU A 164 31.00 7.15 -7.85
N HIS A 165 30.81 8.35 -7.29
CA HIS A 165 31.20 9.61 -7.93
C HIS A 165 30.65 9.77 -9.36
N CYS A 166 29.50 9.17 -9.65
CA CYS A 166 28.88 9.24 -10.97
C CYS A 166 28.32 10.64 -11.21
N GLU A 167 28.35 11.06 -12.47
CA GLU A 167 27.62 12.23 -12.91
C GLU A 167 26.17 11.85 -13.21
N GLN A 168 25.25 12.33 -12.36
CA GLN A 168 23.82 12.11 -12.51
C GLN A 168 23.25 13.12 -13.49
N VAL A 169 23.10 12.70 -14.75
CA VAL A 169 22.54 13.50 -15.84
C VAL A 169 21.02 13.47 -15.73
N GLU A 170 20.47 14.57 -15.25
CA GLU A 170 19.04 14.70 -15.03
C GLU A 170 18.28 14.82 -16.36
N VAL A 171 17.32 13.93 -16.56
CA VAL A 171 16.34 13.96 -17.64
C VAL A 171 15.02 14.42 -17.05
N ASP A 172 14.47 15.53 -17.53
CA ASP A 172 13.26 16.10 -16.96
C ASP A 172 12.06 15.13 -17.09
N GLY A 173 11.21 15.11 -16.07
CA GLY A 173 9.91 14.45 -16.10
C GLY A 173 8.75 15.45 -16.07
N ASP A 174 7.59 15.00 -16.55
CA ASP A 174 6.31 15.71 -16.47
C ASP A 174 5.18 14.73 -16.09
N ALA A 175 3.92 15.15 -16.23
CA ALA A 175 2.75 14.31 -15.93
C ALA A 175 2.71 13.00 -16.73
N ASP A 176 3.31 13.00 -17.93
CA ASP A 176 3.37 11.87 -18.84
C ASP A 176 4.64 11.03 -18.64
N GLY A 177 5.36 11.23 -17.53
CA GLY A 177 6.58 10.51 -17.15
C GLY A 177 7.84 11.19 -17.64
N ILE A 178 8.89 10.40 -17.87
CA ILE A 178 10.17 10.89 -18.39
C ILE A 178 10.01 11.57 -19.76
N SER A 179 10.57 12.78 -19.91
CA SER A 179 10.52 13.54 -21.15
C SER A 179 11.49 12.99 -22.19
N SER A 180 10.94 12.40 -23.25
CA SER A 180 11.69 11.93 -24.41
C SER A 180 12.40 13.08 -25.15
N ASP A 181 11.87 14.30 -25.11
CA ASP A 181 12.50 15.48 -25.73
C ASP A 181 13.72 15.96 -24.93
N SER A 182 13.62 15.97 -23.60
CA SER A 182 14.75 16.27 -22.70
C SER A 182 15.85 15.22 -22.91
N LEU A 183 15.46 13.93 -22.92
CA LEU A 183 16.38 12.82 -23.17
C LEU A 183 17.08 12.94 -24.53
N ARG A 184 16.32 13.20 -25.60
CA ARG A 184 16.85 13.39 -26.96
C ARG A 184 17.83 14.55 -27.00
N SER A 185 17.46 15.70 -26.45
CA SER A 185 18.29 16.90 -26.45
C SER A 185 19.64 16.64 -25.76
N ILE A 186 19.62 16.01 -24.58
CA ILE A 186 20.83 15.61 -23.84
C ILE A 186 21.73 14.70 -24.67
N LEU A 187 21.14 13.69 -25.32
CA LEU A 187 21.85 12.67 -26.07
C LEU A 187 22.44 13.18 -27.41
N GLU A 188 21.75 14.11 -28.06
CA GLU A 188 22.17 14.75 -29.32
C GLU A 188 23.20 15.85 -29.09
N SER A 189 23.09 16.60 -27.98
CA SER A 189 24.07 17.62 -27.59
C SER A 189 25.23 17.06 -26.76
N TRP A 190 25.35 15.73 -26.64
CA TRP A 190 26.35 15.11 -25.78
C TRP A 190 27.78 15.43 -26.26
N PRO A 191 28.71 15.86 -25.37
CA PRO A 191 30.06 16.22 -25.78
C PRO A 191 30.78 15.02 -26.43
N PRO A 192 31.35 15.16 -27.64
CA PRO A 192 31.95 14.05 -28.39
C PRO A 192 33.17 13.43 -27.70
N GLU A 193 33.89 14.21 -26.89
CA GLU A 193 35.06 13.79 -26.12
C GLU A 193 34.71 13.02 -24.84
N LYS A 194 33.43 13.01 -24.45
CA LYS A 194 32.97 12.42 -23.19
C LYS A 194 32.23 11.10 -23.45
N PRO A 195 32.53 10.01 -22.73
CA PRO A 195 31.77 8.78 -22.84
C PRO A 195 30.27 9.02 -22.64
N LYS A 196 29.45 8.45 -23.53
CA LYS A 196 27.99 8.55 -23.40
C LYS A 196 27.49 7.76 -22.18
N PRO A 197 26.41 8.21 -21.51
CA PRO A 197 25.77 7.43 -20.47
C PRO A 197 25.28 6.09 -21.03
N ARG A 198 25.51 5.01 -20.28
CA ARG A 198 25.17 3.64 -20.71
C ARG A 198 23.90 3.10 -20.08
N VAL A 199 23.36 3.82 -19.09
CA VAL A 199 22.20 3.39 -18.29
C VAL A 199 21.28 4.58 -18.08
N LEU A 200 19.99 4.33 -18.25
CA LEU A 200 18.88 5.19 -17.83
C LEU A 200 18.14 4.51 -16.67
N TYR A 201 17.97 5.21 -15.55
CA TYR A 201 17.08 4.77 -14.47
C TYR A 201 15.80 5.61 -14.45
N THR A 202 14.65 4.94 -14.41
CA THR A 202 13.30 5.55 -14.44
C THR A 202 12.31 4.68 -13.66
N ILE A 203 11.23 5.30 -13.19
CA ILE A 203 10.11 4.66 -12.49
C ILE A 203 8.83 4.90 -13.31
N PRO A 204 8.47 4.00 -14.24
CA PRO A 204 7.46 4.27 -15.26
C PRO A 204 6.01 4.31 -14.77
N TYR A 205 5.71 3.75 -13.59
CA TYR A 205 4.37 3.78 -12.98
C TYR A 205 4.40 4.40 -11.61
N GLY A 206 3.52 5.38 -11.38
CA GLY A 206 3.39 6.05 -10.07
C GLY A 206 4.73 6.55 -9.56
N GLY A 207 5.48 7.26 -10.42
CA GLY A 207 6.86 7.66 -10.21
C GLY A 207 7.12 8.20 -8.81
N ASN A 208 8.24 7.83 -8.21
CA ASN A 208 8.64 8.37 -6.91
C ASN A 208 9.64 9.52 -7.16
N PRO A 209 9.31 10.78 -6.85
CA PRO A 209 8.12 11.23 -6.13
C PRO A 209 6.95 11.68 -7.01
N ASP A 210 7.16 11.93 -8.30
CA ASP A 210 6.28 12.76 -9.14
C ASP A 210 4.87 12.20 -9.38
N GLY A 211 4.60 10.95 -9.01
CA GLY A 211 3.33 10.26 -9.20
C GLY A 211 2.99 9.98 -10.68
N SER A 212 3.91 10.32 -11.59
CA SER A 212 3.69 10.23 -13.03
C SER A 212 3.61 8.77 -13.49
N THR A 213 2.85 8.54 -14.56
CA THR A 213 2.82 7.24 -15.23
C THR A 213 3.14 7.47 -16.70
N ALA A 214 4.24 6.87 -17.16
CA ALA A 214 4.74 7.11 -18.50
C ALA A 214 3.73 6.68 -19.56
N THR A 215 3.38 7.59 -20.48
CA THR A 215 2.46 7.30 -21.58
C THR A 215 3.06 6.29 -22.57
N LEU A 216 2.22 5.67 -23.39
CA LEU A 216 2.67 4.71 -24.40
C LEU A 216 3.63 5.36 -25.40
N GLU A 217 3.33 6.59 -25.79
CA GLU A 217 4.12 7.42 -26.71
C GLU A 217 5.51 7.70 -26.12
N ARG A 218 5.60 8.18 -24.88
CA ARG A 218 6.88 8.43 -24.19
C ARG A 218 7.71 7.14 -24.10
N ARG A 219 7.10 6.01 -23.73
CA ARG A 219 7.80 4.72 -23.66
C ARG A 219 8.38 4.28 -25.00
N ARG A 220 7.61 4.40 -26.08
CA ARG A 220 8.07 4.08 -27.44
C ARG A 220 9.25 4.93 -27.86
N GLU A 221 9.20 6.23 -27.57
CA GLU A 221 10.26 7.16 -27.93
C GLU A 221 11.54 6.91 -27.14
N VAL A 222 11.43 6.66 -25.83
CA VAL A 222 12.57 6.29 -24.98
C VAL A 222 13.19 4.97 -25.42
N LEU A 223 12.40 3.97 -25.81
CA LEU A 223 12.92 2.71 -26.38
C LEU A 223 13.71 2.94 -27.66
N LYS A 224 13.18 3.76 -28.58
CA LYS A 224 13.88 4.10 -29.84
C LYS A 224 15.19 4.81 -29.55
N LEU A 225 15.19 5.78 -28.64
CA LEU A 225 16.41 6.46 -28.20
C LEU A 225 17.42 5.49 -27.57
N ALA A 226 16.96 4.49 -26.82
CA ALA A 226 17.82 3.44 -26.26
C ALA A 226 18.47 2.57 -27.33
N GLU A 227 17.76 2.25 -28.42
CA GLU A 227 18.32 1.56 -29.58
C GLU A 227 19.31 2.44 -30.36
N GLU A 228 18.94 3.70 -30.63
CA GLU A 228 19.73 4.66 -31.41
C GLU A 228 21.04 5.08 -30.72
N HIS A 229 20.98 5.37 -29.41
CA HIS A 229 22.11 5.86 -28.63
C HIS A 229 22.79 4.78 -27.78
N ASN A 230 22.30 3.54 -27.86
CA ASN A 230 22.88 2.36 -27.27
C ASN A 230 23.08 2.43 -25.75
N PHE A 231 22.01 2.68 -25.01
CA PHE A 231 21.98 2.57 -23.55
C PHE A 231 20.98 1.50 -23.08
N LEU A 232 21.13 1.03 -21.84
CA LEU A 232 20.20 0.12 -21.17
C LEU A 232 19.19 0.91 -20.32
N ILE A 233 17.98 0.38 -20.18
CA ILE A 233 16.92 0.96 -19.36
C ILE A 233 16.78 0.13 -18.09
N MET A 234 16.95 0.75 -16.94
CA MET A 234 16.59 0.23 -15.62
C MET A 234 15.19 0.73 -15.28
N GLU A 235 14.20 -0.12 -15.56
CA GLU A 235 12.77 0.08 -15.23
C GLU A 235 12.53 -0.41 -13.79
N ASP A 236 12.47 0.51 -12.83
CA ASP A 236 12.18 0.19 -11.42
C ASP A 236 10.68 0.35 -11.15
N ASP A 237 9.98 -0.77 -10.95
CA ASP A 237 8.53 -0.84 -11.03
C ASP A 237 7.86 -1.43 -9.76
N PRO A 238 8.17 -0.92 -8.55
CA PRO A 238 7.54 -1.40 -7.32
C PRO A 238 6.04 -1.05 -7.23
N TYR A 239 5.54 -0.17 -8.11
CA TYR A 239 4.16 0.31 -8.12
C TYR A 239 3.34 -0.18 -9.33
N TYR A 240 3.89 -1.06 -10.19
CA TYR A 240 3.21 -1.53 -11.41
C TYR A 240 1.80 -2.12 -11.15
N PHE A 241 1.66 -2.84 -10.05
CA PHE A 241 0.40 -3.46 -9.62
C PHE A 241 -0.48 -2.54 -8.75
N LEU A 242 -0.04 -1.32 -8.46
CA LEU A 242 -0.82 -0.26 -7.81
C LEU A 242 -1.31 0.74 -8.84
N PHE A 243 -1.81 0.26 -9.98
CA PHE A 243 -2.38 1.08 -11.04
C PHE A 243 -3.90 1.10 -10.89
N TYR A 244 -4.46 2.28 -10.71
CA TYR A 244 -5.90 2.53 -10.56
C TYR A 244 -6.45 3.49 -11.63
N GLY A 245 -5.62 3.84 -12.63
CA GLY A 245 -6.06 4.46 -13.87
C GLY A 245 -6.93 3.53 -14.72
N LYS A 246 -7.44 4.05 -15.84
CA LYS A 246 -8.40 3.33 -16.69
C LYS A 246 -7.75 2.24 -17.53
N ASP A 247 -6.73 2.61 -18.31
CA ASP A 247 -6.10 1.73 -19.29
C ASP A 247 -4.59 1.66 -19.01
N ARG A 248 -4.13 0.52 -18.50
CA ARG A 248 -2.71 0.33 -18.17
C ARG A 248 -1.92 0.17 -19.46
N THR A 249 -0.98 1.08 -19.72
CA THR A 249 -0.01 0.93 -20.81
C THR A 249 0.86 -0.30 -20.57
N PRO A 250 1.47 -0.94 -21.58
CA PRO A 250 2.43 -2.03 -21.35
C PRO A 250 3.80 -1.50 -20.87
N SER A 251 4.50 -2.25 -20.02
CA SER A 251 5.85 -1.91 -19.49
C SER A 251 6.90 -1.76 -20.58
N TYR A 252 8.04 -1.13 -20.28
CA TYR A 252 9.20 -1.11 -21.20
C TYR A 252 9.63 -2.53 -21.53
N PHE A 253 9.64 -3.41 -20.53
CA PHE A 253 9.95 -4.83 -20.72
C PHE A 253 8.99 -5.54 -21.67
N ALA A 254 7.70 -5.22 -21.65
CA ALA A 254 6.75 -5.76 -22.63
C ALA A 254 6.97 -5.15 -24.02
N LEU A 255 7.09 -3.82 -24.09
CA LEU A 255 7.16 -3.06 -25.34
C LEU A 255 8.44 -3.29 -26.13
N GLU A 256 9.60 -3.57 -25.51
CA GLU A 256 10.83 -3.78 -26.29
C GLU A 256 10.71 -4.95 -27.29
N LYS A 257 9.80 -5.91 -27.04
CA LYS A 257 9.51 -7.02 -27.95
C LYS A 257 8.82 -6.59 -29.24
N THR A 258 7.98 -5.56 -29.18
CA THR A 258 7.17 -5.10 -30.32
C THR A 258 7.71 -3.82 -30.95
N GLU A 259 8.45 -3.03 -30.18
CA GLU A 259 8.90 -1.69 -30.59
C GLU A 259 10.37 -1.66 -31.04
N LEU A 260 11.19 -2.65 -30.67
CA LEU A 260 12.61 -2.73 -31.05
C LEU A 260 12.89 -3.88 -32.03
N LYS A 261 14.05 -3.81 -32.70
CA LYS A 261 14.51 -4.89 -33.60
C LYS A 261 14.99 -6.11 -32.84
N SER A 262 15.45 -5.90 -31.60
CA SER A 262 15.92 -6.95 -30.72
C SER A 262 15.59 -6.64 -29.27
N VAL A 263 15.29 -7.68 -28.51
CA VAL A 263 15.06 -7.59 -27.06
C VAL A 263 16.38 -7.67 -26.28
N GLY A 264 16.35 -7.15 -25.05
CA GLY A 264 17.46 -7.23 -24.11
C GLY A 264 18.07 -5.89 -23.72
N ARG A 265 17.37 -4.77 -23.93
CA ARG A 265 17.81 -3.45 -23.46
C ARG A 265 17.18 -3.05 -22.14
N VAL A 266 16.09 -3.71 -21.75
CA VAL A 266 15.35 -3.39 -20.52
C VAL A 266 15.71 -4.36 -19.40
N LEU A 267 16.09 -3.80 -18.26
CA LEU A 267 16.21 -4.48 -16.98
C LEU A 267 15.03 -4.05 -16.13
N ARG A 268 14.13 -4.99 -15.84
CA ARG A 268 12.92 -4.73 -15.06
C ARG A 268 13.13 -5.14 -13.62
N PHE A 269 12.89 -4.24 -12.67
CA PHE A 269 12.95 -4.49 -11.25
C PHE A 269 11.55 -4.48 -10.65
N ASP A 270 11.14 -5.60 -10.09
CA ASP A 270 9.85 -5.78 -9.42
C ASP A 270 10.07 -5.92 -7.89
N SER A 271 9.08 -5.48 -7.10
CA SER A 271 9.09 -5.66 -5.65
C SER A 271 7.74 -6.10 -5.09
N LEU A 272 7.78 -7.04 -4.14
CA LEU A 272 6.60 -7.43 -3.36
C LEU A 272 6.35 -6.49 -2.16
N SER A 273 7.16 -5.45 -2.00
CA SER A 273 7.12 -4.57 -0.81
C SER A 273 5.80 -3.80 -0.68
N LYS A 274 5.17 -3.46 -1.80
CA LYS A 274 3.95 -2.64 -1.85
C LYS A 274 2.68 -3.44 -2.15
N ILE A 275 2.85 -4.75 -2.38
CA ILE A 275 1.77 -5.68 -2.74
C ILE A 275 1.55 -6.74 -1.67
N LEU A 276 2.62 -7.32 -1.10
CA LEU A 276 2.53 -8.29 -0.01
C LEU A 276 2.96 -7.66 1.31
N SER A 277 4.25 -7.35 1.44
CA SER A 277 4.81 -6.81 2.68
C SER A 277 6.24 -6.30 2.46
N ALA A 278 6.49 -5.05 2.85
CA ALA A 278 7.82 -4.47 2.85
C ALA A 278 8.79 -5.19 3.79
N GLY A 279 8.28 -5.80 4.87
CA GLY A 279 9.07 -6.53 5.87
C GLY A 279 9.55 -7.91 5.41
N MET A 280 8.91 -8.51 4.41
CA MET A 280 9.38 -9.78 3.82
C MET A 280 10.68 -9.61 3.03
N ARG A 281 11.02 -8.37 2.64
CA ARG A 281 12.24 -8.06 1.89
C ARG A 281 12.39 -8.92 0.61
N LEU A 282 11.36 -8.97 -0.23
CA LEU A 282 11.40 -9.70 -1.49
C LEU A 282 11.22 -8.78 -2.71
N GLY A 283 12.03 -9.01 -3.73
CA GLY A 283 11.93 -8.43 -5.06
C GLY A 283 12.71 -9.29 -6.05
N PHE A 284 12.54 -9.04 -7.34
CA PHE A 284 13.26 -9.75 -8.38
C PHE A 284 13.56 -8.84 -9.57
N VAL A 285 14.58 -9.19 -10.33
CA VAL A 285 14.97 -8.46 -11.55
C VAL A 285 14.89 -9.41 -12.72
N CYS A 286 14.27 -8.98 -13.82
CA CYS A 286 14.30 -9.63 -15.12
C CYS A 286 15.31 -8.90 -16.01
N ALA A 287 16.33 -9.59 -16.47
CA ALA A 287 17.42 -8.98 -17.22
C ALA A 287 18.13 -10.01 -18.11
N PRO A 288 18.92 -9.56 -19.11
CA PRO A 288 19.75 -10.44 -19.92
C PRO A 288 20.72 -11.29 -19.09
N ALA A 289 20.87 -12.56 -19.45
CA ALA A 289 21.70 -13.53 -18.71
C ALA A 289 23.13 -13.02 -18.39
N PRO A 290 23.86 -12.35 -19.31
CA PRO A 290 25.20 -11.84 -19.00
C PRO A 290 25.24 -10.84 -17.84
N ILE A 291 24.21 -10.00 -17.70
CA ILE A 291 24.10 -9.02 -16.61
C ILE A 291 23.70 -9.74 -15.32
N LEU A 292 22.79 -10.71 -15.40
CA LEU A 292 22.38 -11.47 -14.22
C LEU A 292 23.51 -12.30 -13.62
N ARG A 293 24.42 -12.83 -14.44
CA ARG A 293 25.65 -13.49 -13.93
C ARG A 293 26.52 -12.55 -13.11
N ALA A 294 26.61 -11.27 -13.49
CA ALA A 294 27.33 -10.27 -12.70
C ALA A 294 26.61 -9.94 -11.38
N ILE A 295 25.27 -9.85 -11.40
CA ILE A 295 24.44 -9.65 -10.21
C ILE A 295 24.53 -10.86 -9.26
N GLU A 296 24.48 -12.08 -9.79
CA GLU A 296 24.64 -13.34 -9.05
C GLU A 296 26.01 -13.41 -8.39
N GLY A 297 27.07 -13.05 -9.13
CA GLY A 297 28.41 -12.93 -8.57
C GLY A 297 28.45 -11.94 -7.39
N ASN A 298 27.67 -10.85 -7.47
CA ASN A 298 27.49 -9.91 -6.38
C ASN A 298 26.82 -10.53 -5.16
N THR A 299 25.63 -11.10 -5.34
CA THR A 299 24.89 -11.82 -4.30
C THR A 299 25.75 -12.87 -3.61
N SER A 300 26.46 -13.69 -4.39
CA SER A 300 27.33 -14.76 -3.89
C SER A 300 28.47 -14.26 -3.00
N ALA A 301 28.89 -13.00 -3.15
CA ALA A 301 29.94 -12.41 -2.32
C ALA A 301 29.40 -11.58 -1.16
N SER A 302 28.22 -10.97 -1.31
CA SER A 302 27.65 -10.05 -0.31
C SER A 302 26.84 -10.76 0.76
N ASN A 303 25.88 -11.60 0.35
CA ASN A 303 24.88 -12.17 1.26
C ASN A 303 24.54 -13.64 0.95
N LEU A 304 25.26 -14.28 0.02
CA LEU A 304 25.09 -15.65 -0.46
C LEU A 304 23.79 -15.90 -1.22
N GLN A 305 22.66 -15.54 -0.62
CA GLN A 305 21.31 -15.73 -1.15
C GLN A 305 20.33 -14.79 -0.43
N THR A 306 19.19 -14.53 -1.04
CA THR A 306 18.03 -13.96 -0.34
C THR A 306 17.48 -14.99 0.65
N ALA A 307 16.96 -14.58 1.81
CA ALA A 307 16.50 -15.49 2.86
C ALA A 307 15.52 -16.56 2.33
N SER A 308 15.95 -17.83 2.30
CA SER A 308 15.18 -18.93 1.68
C SER A 308 13.84 -19.16 2.35
N LEU A 309 13.77 -19.07 3.68
CA LEU A 309 12.52 -19.27 4.41
C LEU A 309 11.44 -18.30 3.92
N THR A 310 11.78 -17.02 3.77
CA THR A 310 10.86 -16.00 3.30
C THR A 310 10.45 -16.22 1.84
N GLN A 311 11.38 -16.66 0.99
CA GLN A 311 11.08 -17.03 -0.40
C GLN A 311 10.11 -18.22 -0.47
N VAL A 312 10.28 -19.24 0.37
CA VAL A 312 9.41 -20.42 0.42
C VAL A 312 8.03 -20.07 0.96
N ILE A 313 7.94 -19.24 2.01
CA ILE A 313 6.65 -18.72 2.50
C ILE A 313 5.91 -17.97 1.39
N ALA A 314 6.59 -17.05 0.69
CA ALA A 314 6.01 -16.32 -0.42
C ALA A 314 5.58 -17.25 -1.56
N ALA A 315 6.43 -18.20 -1.96
CA ALA A 315 6.09 -19.17 -2.99
C ALA A 315 4.87 -20.01 -2.62
N LYS A 316 4.76 -20.44 -1.35
CA LYS A 316 3.62 -21.21 -0.86
C LYS A 316 2.33 -20.41 -0.96
N LEU A 317 2.35 -19.16 -0.51
CA LEU A 317 1.22 -18.25 -0.57
C LEU A 317 0.80 -17.95 -2.02
N LEU A 318 1.75 -17.52 -2.84
CA LEU A 318 1.50 -17.13 -4.23
C LEU A 318 1.02 -18.30 -5.09
N ARG A 319 1.47 -19.52 -4.82
CA ARG A 319 0.94 -20.74 -5.45
C ARG A 319 -0.46 -21.08 -4.98
N ALA A 320 -0.76 -20.87 -3.70
CA ALA A 320 -2.11 -21.10 -3.17
C ALA A 320 -3.12 -20.13 -3.78
N TRP A 321 -2.71 -18.89 -4.04
CA TRP A 321 -3.51 -17.89 -4.74
C TRP A 321 -3.59 -18.13 -6.26
N GLY A 322 -2.53 -18.68 -6.86
CA GLY A 322 -2.36 -18.68 -8.32
C GLY A 322 -2.14 -17.26 -8.87
N ILE A 323 -1.94 -17.15 -10.19
CA ILE A 323 -1.81 -15.83 -10.84
C ILE A 323 -3.11 -15.04 -10.72
N ASP A 324 -4.27 -15.66 -10.97
CA ASP A 324 -5.56 -15.00 -10.88
C ASP A 324 -5.83 -14.45 -9.47
N GLY A 325 -5.56 -15.23 -8.42
CA GLY A 325 -5.70 -14.75 -7.04
C GLY A 325 -4.72 -13.63 -6.71
N PHE A 326 -3.48 -13.71 -7.20
CA PHE A 326 -2.56 -12.59 -7.06
C PHE A 326 -3.10 -11.32 -7.75
N MET A 327 -3.63 -11.44 -8.96
CA MET A 327 -4.23 -10.31 -9.68
C MET A 327 -5.43 -9.73 -8.92
N THR A 328 -6.34 -10.56 -8.42
CA THR A 328 -7.47 -10.14 -7.56
C THR A 328 -6.98 -9.37 -6.33
N HIS A 329 -5.97 -9.89 -5.64
CA HIS A 329 -5.37 -9.20 -4.50
C HIS A 329 -4.78 -7.85 -4.92
N THR A 330 -4.05 -7.75 -6.04
CA THR A 330 -3.50 -6.48 -6.51
C THR A 330 -4.56 -5.45 -6.87
N VAL A 331 -5.68 -5.87 -7.47
CA VAL A 331 -6.82 -4.99 -7.77
C VAL A 331 -7.40 -4.43 -6.47
N ARG A 332 -7.63 -5.28 -5.46
CA ARG A 332 -8.13 -4.84 -4.15
C ARG A 332 -7.20 -3.82 -3.49
N ILE A 333 -5.88 -4.06 -3.49
CA ILE A 333 -4.91 -3.11 -2.94
C ILE A 333 -4.88 -1.81 -3.76
N SER A 334 -4.96 -1.90 -5.08
CA SER A 334 -5.03 -0.72 -5.96
C SER A 334 -6.28 0.13 -5.68
N ASP A 335 -7.43 -0.52 -5.51
CA ASP A 335 -8.71 0.11 -5.20
C ASP A 335 -8.68 0.83 -3.84
N PHE A 336 -8.09 0.20 -2.83
CA PHE A 336 -7.86 0.82 -1.52
C PHE A 336 -7.00 2.10 -1.62
N TYR A 337 -5.97 2.11 -2.46
CA TYR A 337 -5.17 3.31 -2.68
C TYR A 337 -5.85 4.33 -3.60
N ARG A 338 -6.71 3.90 -4.54
CA ARG A 338 -7.55 4.79 -5.36
C ARG A 338 -8.46 5.63 -4.48
N GLU A 339 -9.19 5.01 -3.56
CA GLU A 339 -10.09 5.72 -2.65
C GLU A 339 -9.35 6.79 -1.83
N LYS A 340 -8.17 6.44 -1.33
CA LYS A 340 -7.29 7.36 -0.61
C LYS A 340 -6.79 8.50 -1.49
N ARG A 341 -6.42 8.20 -2.73
CA ARG A 341 -6.03 9.19 -3.73
C ARG A 341 -7.17 10.15 -4.00
N ASP A 342 -8.39 9.66 -4.18
CA ASP A 342 -9.57 10.48 -4.46
C ASP A 342 -9.91 11.42 -3.30
N ILE A 343 -9.84 10.91 -2.05
CA ILE A 343 -10.01 11.74 -0.84
C ILE A 343 -8.95 12.84 -0.79
N PHE A 344 -7.68 12.49 -1.00
CA PHE A 344 -6.60 13.47 -0.96
C PHE A 344 -6.73 14.51 -2.07
N GLN A 345 -7.06 14.07 -3.29
CA GLN A 345 -7.30 14.93 -4.43
C GLN A 345 -8.42 15.94 -4.14
N ALA A 346 -9.53 15.49 -3.54
CA ALA A 346 -10.62 16.39 -3.15
C ALA A 346 -10.16 17.44 -2.13
N ALA A 347 -9.37 17.04 -1.14
CA ALA A 347 -8.78 17.96 -0.17
C ALA A 347 -7.80 18.96 -0.82
N MET A 348 -6.94 18.50 -1.74
CA MET A 348 -6.04 19.37 -2.49
C MET A 348 -6.80 20.40 -3.34
N VAL A 349 -7.85 19.99 -4.04
CA VAL A 349 -8.71 20.92 -4.80
C VAL A 349 -9.32 21.97 -3.87
N LYS A 350 -9.84 21.55 -2.72
CA LYS A 350 -10.48 22.45 -1.75
C LYS A 350 -9.50 23.43 -1.10
N HIS A 351 -8.32 22.97 -0.69
CA HIS A 351 -7.42 23.72 0.18
C HIS A 351 -6.21 24.32 -0.54
N LEU A 352 -5.78 23.73 -1.66
CA LEU A 352 -4.60 24.15 -2.42
C LEU A 352 -4.94 24.68 -3.81
N GLY A 353 -6.23 24.77 -4.17
CA GLY A 353 -6.68 25.39 -5.41
C GLY A 353 -6.13 26.81 -5.58
N GLY A 354 -5.37 27.04 -6.65
CA GLY A 354 -4.68 28.32 -6.93
C GLY A 354 -3.37 28.55 -6.13
N LEU A 355 -3.11 27.74 -5.10
CA LEU A 355 -1.89 27.80 -4.28
C LEU A 355 -0.85 26.76 -4.70
N ALA A 356 -1.23 25.72 -5.44
CA ALA A 356 -0.35 24.69 -5.95
C ALA A 356 -0.74 24.22 -7.35
N GLU A 357 0.23 23.64 -8.05
CA GLU A 357 0.08 22.93 -9.31
C GLU A 357 0.39 21.44 -9.08
N TRP A 358 -0.48 20.56 -9.56
CA TRP A 358 -0.30 19.11 -9.46
C TRP A 358 -1.06 18.37 -10.54
N THR A 359 -0.70 17.11 -10.75
CA THR A 359 -1.46 16.16 -11.54
C THR A 359 -1.90 15.03 -10.62
N ALA A 360 -3.17 14.61 -10.73
CA ALA A 360 -3.65 13.47 -9.95
C ALA A 360 -2.94 12.20 -10.45
N PRO A 361 -2.23 11.45 -9.58
CA PRO A 361 -1.54 10.25 -9.99
C PRO A 361 -2.56 9.18 -10.41
N GLU A 362 -2.19 8.31 -11.34
CA GLU A 362 -2.98 7.14 -11.77
C GLU A 362 -2.46 5.82 -11.18
N ALA A 363 -1.34 5.89 -10.48
CA ALA A 363 -0.71 4.75 -9.84
C ALA A 363 0.15 5.15 -8.65
N GLY A 364 0.51 4.17 -7.84
CA GLY A 364 1.45 4.34 -6.75
C GLY A 364 0.85 5.03 -5.53
N LEU A 365 1.73 5.64 -4.72
CA LEU A 365 1.44 6.05 -3.34
C LEU A 365 1.69 7.54 -3.05
N PHE A 366 2.12 8.29 -4.07
CA PHE A 366 2.63 9.64 -3.89
C PHE A 366 1.77 10.67 -4.58
N PHE A 367 1.57 11.80 -3.88
CA PHE A 367 1.23 13.06 -4.52
C PHE A 367 2.47 13.94 -4.56
N TRP A 368 2.75 14.44 -5.75
CA TRP A 368 3.74 15.48 -5.97
C TRP A 368 3.04 16.74 -6.46
N PHE A 369 3.36 17.84 -5.83
CA PHE A 369 2.80 19.14 -6.19
C PHE A 369 3.82 20.22 -5.97
N LYS A 370 3.71 21.26 -6.79
CA LYS A 370 4.53 22.46 -6.72
C LYS A 370 3.69 23.59 -6.15
N LEU A 371 4.13 24.17 -5.04
CA LEU A 371 3.45 25.34 -4.49
C LEU A 371 3.77 26.58 -5.34
N ASN A 372 2.79 27.47 -5.46
CA ASN A 372 2.88 28.75 -6.19
C ASN A 372 3.57 29.82 -5.35
N PHE A 373 4.78 29.52 -4.89
CA PHE A 373 5.63 30.42 -4.13
C PHE A 373 7.10 30.23 -4.52
N ASN A 374 7.93 31.23 -4.23
CA ASN A 374 9.33 31.27 -4.67
C ASN A 374 10.33 30.80 -3.61
N GLU A 375 9.85 30.21 -2.51
CA GLU A 375 10.72 29.74 -1.43
C GLU A 375 10.94 28.22 -1.50
N ASP A 376 11.87 27.74 -0.69
CA ASP A 376 12.19 26.32 -0.59
C ASP A 376 11.15 25.61 0.29
N SER A 377 10.55 24.54 -0.22
CA SER A 377 9.62 23.69 0.52
C SER A 377 10.22 23.15 1.83
N ALA A 378 11.54 22.93 1.88
CA ALA A 378 12.22 22.48 3.09
C ALA A 378 12.08 23.47 4.26
N GLU A 379 12.14 24.78 3.97
CA GLU A 379 12.01 25.80 5.01
C GLU A 379 10.56 25.92 5.48
N LEU A 380 9.61 25.89 4.55
CA LEU A 380 8.18 25.89 4.87
C LEU A 380 7.80 24.70 5.75
N ILE A 381 8.28 23.50 5.40
CA ILE A 381 8.00 22.30 6.19
C ILE A 381 8.55 22.44 7.61
N ARG A 382 9.83 22.81 7.72
CA ARG A 382 10.54 22.88 9.02
C ARG A 382 9.98 23.96 9.94
N THR A 383 9.55 25.10 9.41
CA THR A 383 9.16 26.27 10.21
C THR A 383 7.66 26.45 10.38
N LYS A 384 6.83 25.83 9.52
CA LYS A 384 5.36 26.01 9.57
C LYS A 384 4.64 24.68 9.63
N ALA A 385 4.93 23.76 8.71
CA ALA A 385 4.15 22.52 8.60
C ALA A 385 4.29 21.66 9.86
N VAL A 386 5.51 21.48 10.38
CA VAL A 386 5.76 20.67 11.59
C VAL A 386 5.13 21.30 12.83
N GLU A 387 5.13 22.63 12.97
CA GLU A 387 4.44 23.33 14.06
C GLU A 387 2.93 23.10 14.03
N GLN A 388 2.37 22.82 12.84
CA GLN A 388 0.96 22.50 12.61
C GLN A 388 0.69 20.99 12.52
N GLY A 389 1.65 20.14 12.92
CA GLY A 389 1.48 18.68 12.94
C GLY A 389 1.54 17.99 11.57
N VAL A 390 2.01 18.69 10.53
CA VAL A 390 2.14 18.14 9.18
C VAL A 390 3.61 17.84 8.87
N LEU A 391 3.89 16.59 8.48
CA LEU A 391 5.20 16.16 7.99
C LEU A 391 5.11 15.79 6.51
N ALA A 392 5.98 16.39 5.69
CA ALA A 392 6.09 16.12 4.26
C ALA A 392 7.57 16.00 3.86
N LEU A 393 7.84 15.46 2.67
CA LEU A 393 9.19 15.42 2.11
C LEU A 393 9.42 16.64 1.21
N PRO A 394 10.49 17.43 1.43
CA PRO A 394 10.79 18.57 0.58
C PRO A 394 11.31 18.14 -0.78
N GLY A 395 11.02 18.93 -1.82
CA GLY A 395 11.39 18.63 -3.20
C GLY A 395 12.90 18.53 -3.41
N THR A 396 13.69 19.26 -2.61
CA THR A 396 15.17 19.18 -2.60
C THR A 396 15.70 17.77 -2.40
N ALA A 397 14.97 16.91 -1.67
CA ALA A 397 15.38 15.54 -1.41
C ALA A 397 15.34 14.63 -2.66
N PHE A 398 14.62 15.04 -3.70
CA PHE A 398 14.37 14.23 -4.90
C PHE A 398 15.11 14.71 -6.14
N HIS A 399 15.90 15.79 -6.03
CA HIS A 399 16.74 16.28 -7.12
C HIS A 399 18.19 15.87 -6.88
N PRO A 400 18.83 15.11 -7.80
CA PRO A 400 20.22 14.70 -7.68
C PRO A 400 21.17 15.86 -7.35
N ASN A 401 20.99 17.01 -7.99
CA ASN A 401 21.80 18.21 -7.75
C ASN A 401 21.45 19.00 -6.46
N GLY A 402 20.47 18.55 -5.68
CA GLY A 402 20.04 19.20 -4.45
C GLY A 402 19.43 20.60 -4.67
N ARG A 403 18.97 20.92 -5.88
CA ARG A 403 18.39 22.25 -6.16
C ARG A 403 17.19 22.51 -5.25
N LYS A 404 17.09 23.76 -4.80
CA LYS A 404 15.91 24.26 -4.09
C LYS A 404 14.67 24.07 -4.94
N SER A 405 13.58 23.67 -4.29
CA SER A 405 12.33 23.38 -4.97
C SER A 405 11.13 23.75 -4.11
N ALA A 406 10.15 24.39 -4.72
CA ALA A 406 8.84 24.66 -4.14
C ALA A 406 7.93 23.41 -4.13
N SER A 407 8.42 22.27 -4.63
CA SER A 407 7.67 21.02 -4.68
C SER A 407 7.77 20.22 -3.39
N LEU A 408 6.74 19.41 -3.12
CA LEU A 408 6.67 18.54 -1.94
C LEU A 408 6.12 17.18 -2.37
N ALA A 409 6.56 16.13 -1.69
CA ALA A 409 6.00 14.80 -1.82
C ALA A 409 5.26 14.41 -0.54
N LEU A 410 4.04 13.90 -0.70
CA LEU A 410 3.26 13.29 0.36
C LEU A 410 3.08 11.80 0.08
N CYS A 411 3.36 10.99 1.10
CA CYS A 411 3.26 9.55 1.06
C CYS A 411 2.38 9.10 2.21
N ASN A 412 1.55 8.09 1.95
CA ASN A 412 0.73 7.39 2.95
C ASN A 412 -0.46 8.19 3.48
N MET A 413 -1.64 7.76 3.03
CA MET A 413 -2.94 8.33 3.36
C MET A 413 -3.64 7.41 4.36
N SER A 414 -3.26 7.42 5.64
CA SER A 414 -4.07 6.75 6.66
C SER A 414 -5.38 7.50 6.80
N SER A 415 -6.47 6.85 6.42
CA SER A 415 -7.81 7.25 6.84
C SER A 415 -8.03 6.58 8.20
N PRO A 416 -8.75 7.21 9.14
CA PRO A 416 -9.10 6.56 10.39
C PRO A 416 -9.82 5.24 10.12
N SER A 417 -9.21 4.10 10.44
CA SER A 417 -9.82 2.78 10.25
C SER A 417 -10.42 2.19 11.53
N GLY A 418 -10.30 2.90 12.66
CA GLY A 418 -10.86 2.50 13.95
C GLY A 418 -11.96 3.43 14.45
N MET A 419 -12.91 2.89 15.20
CA MET A 419 -13.87 3.68 15.97
C MET A 419 -14.09 3.07 17.36
N LEU A 420 -13.97 3.89 18.40
CA LEU A 420 -14.48 3.58 19.74
C LEU A 420 -15.90 4.13 19.86
N PHE A 421 -16.86 3.24 20.06
CA PHE A 421 -18.26 3.57 20.30
C PHE A 421 -18.57 3.36 21.77
N PHE A 422 -19.01 4.41 22.46
CA PHE A 422 -19.23 4.41 23.90
C PHE A 422 -20.62 4.96 24.22
N ALA A 423 -21.60 4.05 24.32
CA ALA A 423 -22.96 4.39 24.75
C ALA A 423 -23.07 4.24 26.27
N MET A 424 -23.68 5.22 26.95
CA MET A 424 -23.67 5.31 28.40
C MET A 424 -24.94 5.93 28.98
N GLU A 425 -25.30 5.44 30.16
CA GLU A 425 -26.38 5.94 31.01
C GLU A 425 -25.77 6.25 32.38
N ALA A 426 -25.96 7.48 32.84
CA ALA A 426 -25.52 7.91 34.15
C ALA A 426 -26.65 7.80 35.17
N ASP A 427 -26.31 7.61 36.44
CA ASP A 427 -27.27 7.74 37.53
C ASP A 427 -27.86 9.17 37.54
N PRO A 428 -29.17 9.35 37.83
CA PRO A 428 -29.78 10.66 37.95
C PRO A 428 -29.08 11.65 38.89
N GLU A 429 -28.27 11.18 39.85
CA GLU A 429 -27.41 12.02 40.69
C GLU A 429 -26.31 12.77 39.90
N VAL A 430 -25.89 12.23 38.75
CA VAL A 430 -24.98 12.93 37.83
C VAL A 430 -25.83 13.77 36.89
N THR A 431 -26.01 15.05 37.24
CA THR A 431 -26.76 15.98 36.40
C THR A 431 -26.17 16.06 34.99
N GLU A 432 -27.02 16.32 34.00
CA GLU A 432 -26.58 16.48 32.60
C GLU A 432 -25.50 17.55 32.45
N GLU A 433 -25.64 18.67 33.16
CA GLU A 433 -24.63 19.74 33.20
C GLU A 433 -23.29 19.22 33.72
N ARG A 434 -23.29 18.45 34.82
CA ARG A 434 -22.07 17.87 35.40
C ARG A 434 -21.42 16.85 34.46
N LEU A 435 -22.22 15.99 33.83
CA LEU A 435 -21.73 15.00 32.87
C LEU A 435 -21.06 15.70 31.67
N ASN A 436 -21.69 16.75 31.15
CA ASN A 436 -21.17 17.48 30.00
C ASN A 436 -19.94 18.32 30.34
N ASP A 437 -19.93 18.98 31.49
CA ASP A 437 -18.76 19.72 31.97
C ASP A 437 -17.53 18.82 32.11
N TRP A 438 -17.68 17.65 32.74
CA TRP A 438 -16.60 16.66 32.83
C TRP A 438 -16.12 16.20 31.46
N TYR A 439 -17.05 15.89 30.54
CA TYR A 439 -16.69 15.47 29.19
C TYR A 439 -15.88 16.53 28.44
N ASP A 440 -16.31 17.78 28.53
CA ASP A 440 -15.79 18.91 27.76
C ASP A 440 -14.44 19.41 28.31
N ASN A 441 -14.28 19.42 29.63
CA ASN A 441 -13.16 20.08 30.29
C ASN A 441 -12.12 19.13 30.88
N GLU A 442 -12.47 17.87 31.14
CA GLU A 442 -11.57 16.89 31.75
C GLU A 442 -11.37 15.66 30.86
N HIS A 443 -12.45 14.99 30.47
CA HIS A 443 -12.38 13.68 29.81
C HIS A 443 -11.79 13.76 28.40
N ILE A 444 -12.47 14.45 27.47
CA ILE A 444 -12.08 14.50 26.05
C ILE A 444 -10.72 15.17 25.85
N PRO A 445 -10.39 16.30 26.51
CA PRO A 445 -9.07 16.91 26.38
C PRO A 445 -7.91 15.99 26.77
N LEU A 446 -8.11 15.04 27.70
CA LEU A 446 -7.11 14.03 28.01
C LEU A 446 -7.01 12.96 26.90
N ARG A 447 -8.14 12.53 26.34
CA ARG A 447 -8.17 11.50 25.27
C ARG A 447 -7.59 12.01 23.95
N LEU A 448 -7.86 13.25 23.56
CA LEU A 448 -7.35 13.84 22.32
C LEU A 448 -5.83 14.05 22.31
N LYS A 449 -5.16 13.93 23.47
CA LYS A 449 -3.69 13.91 23.53
C LYS A 449 -3.09 12.56 23.15
N VAL A 450 -3.90 11.50 23.04
CA VAL A 450 -3.44 10.17 22.65
C VAL A 450 -3.19 10.13 21.15
N SER A 451 -1.98 9.76 20.75
CA SER A 451 -1.62 9.60 19.35
C SER A 451 -2.55 8.61 18.63
N GLY A 452 -3.07 9.04 17.48
CA GLY A 452 -4.01 8.27 16.65
C GLY A 452 -5.47 8.32 17.09
N LEU A 453 -5.84 9.15 18.08
CA LEU A 453 -7.23 9.48 18.39
C LEU A 453 -7.56 10.86 17.81
N ASN A 454 -8.40 10.90 16.78
CA ASN A 454 -8.46 12.04 15.87
C ASN A 454 -9.59 13.01 16.22
N THR A 455 -10.79 12.48 16.45
CA THR A 455 -11.99 13.28 16.72
C THR A 455 -12.87 12.58 17.71
N VAL A 456 -13.58 13.33 18.55
CA VAL A 456 -14.65 12.82 19.42
C VAL A 456 -15.94 13.51 19.07
N THR A 457 -17.02 12.76 18.90
CA THR A 457 -18.36 13.33 18.73
C THR A 457 -19.29 12.78 19.79
N ARG A 458 -20.01 13.67 20.46
CA ARG A 458 -21.02 13.34 21.45
C ARG A 458 -22.41 13.55 20.89
N TYR A 459 -23.29 12.61 21.21
CA TYR A 459 -24.69 12.62 20.80
C TYR A 459 -25.61 12.28 21.98
N LYS A 460 -26.85 12.77 21.91
CA LYS A 460 -27.92 12.47 22.85
C LYS A 460 -29.05 11.74 22.14
N ALA A 461 -29.58 10.70 22.77
CA ALA A 461 -30.67 9.91 22.21
C ALA A 461 -31.92 10.76 22.01
N THR A 462 -32.58 10.59 20.87
CA THR A 462 -33.85 11.27 20.51
C THR A 462 -34.99 10.28 20.32
N ASP A 463 -34.69 8.99 20.39
CA ASP A 463 -35.63 7.87 20.27
C ASP A 463 -36.30 7.49 21.61
N GLY A 464 -36.00 8.21 22.69
CA GLY A 464 -36.50 7.91 24.04
C GLY A 464 -35.94 6.63 24.66
N GLN A 465 -34.90 6.03 24.08
CA GLN A 465 -34.26 4.81 24.59
C GLN A 465 -33.02 5.11 25.42
N VAL A 466 -32.72 4.24 26.40
CA VAL A 466 -31.42 4.18 27.08
C VAL A 466 -30.45 3.26 26.31
N PRO A 467 -29.12 3.41 26.41
CA PRO A 467 -28.42 4.52 27.03
C PRO A 467 -28.67 5.83 26.29
N THR A 468 -28.84 6.91 27.06
CA THR A 468 -29.22 8.25 26.58
C THR A 468 -28.07 9.00 25.92
N TRP A 469 -26.82 8.66 26.24
CA TRP A 469 -25.66 9.33 25.70
C TRP A 469 -24.79 8.39 24.86
N LEU A 470 -24.17 8.96 23.84
CA LEU A 470 -23.20 8.29 22.98
C LEU A 470 -21.99 9.19 22.78
N ALA A 471 -20.78 8.65 22.93
CA ALA A 471 -19.55 9.23 22.46
C ALA A 471 -18.91 8.31 21.40
N MET A 472 -18.56 8.86 20.25
CA MET A 472 -17.86 8.18 19.16
C MET A 472 -16.47 8.80 19.00
N TYR A 473 -15.43 8.00 19.12
CA TYR A 473 -14.04 8.43 18.92
C TYR A 473 -13.52 7.78 17.64
N ASN A 474 -13.13 8.60 16.66
CA ASN A 474 -12.48 8.10 15.46
C ASN A 474 -10.99 7.94 15.72
N CYS A 475 -10.44 6.78 15.35
CA CYS A 475 -9.05 6.42 15.59
C CYS A 475 -8.37 6.02 14.28
N ASP A 476 -7.06 6.21 14.19
CA ASP A 476 -6.25 5.78 13.04
C ASP A 476 -6.40 4.27 12.76
N ALA A 477 -6.52 3.47 13.82
CA ALA A 477 -6.78 2.04 13.77
C ALA A 477 -7.50 1.56 15.04
N PRO A 478 -8.18 0.39 15.02
CA PRO A 478 -8.79 -0.20 16.21
C PRO A 478 -7.81 -0.39 17.38
N ALA A 479 -6.53 -0.67 17.09
CA ALA A 479 -5.50 -0.90 18.10
C ALA A 479 -5.14 0.33 18.95
N VAL A 480 -5.49 1.55 18.54
CA VAL A 480 -5.17 2.79 19.28
C VAL A 480 -5.69 2.74 20.71
N VAL A 481 -6.88 2.16 20.94
CA VAL A 481 -7.48 2.08 22.29
C VAL A 481 -6.86 0.98 23.18
N GLN A 482 -5.89 0.25 22.66
CA GLN A 482 -5.08 -0.72 23.38
C GLN A 482 -3.63 -0.21 23.59
N SER A 483 -3.29 0.96 23.03
CA SER A 483 -1.97 1.58 23.19
C SER A 483 -1.67 1.93 24.65
N GLU A 484 -0.40 2.02 25.00
CA GLU A 484 0.05 2.49 26.31
C GLU A 484 -0.47 3.90 26.61
N GLY A 485 -0.46 4.79 25.61
CA GLY A 485 -0.99 6.15 25.73
C GLY A 485 -2.48 6.18 26.10
N TYR A 486 -3.29 5.30 25.49
CA TYR A 486 -4.72 5.21 25.83
C TYR A 486 -4.96 4.51 27.18
N THR A 487 -4.29 3.38 27.42
CA THR A 487 -4.54 2.54 28.60
C THR A 487 -4.06 3.19 29.91
N SER A 488 -3.07 4.09 29.84
CA SER A 488 -2.59 4.87 30.99
C SER A 488 -3.53 6.00 31.43
N LEU A 489 -4.52 6.39 30.61
CA LEU A 489 -5.45 7.48 30.94
C LEU A 489 -6.23 7.26 32.24
N ALA A 490 -6.54 6.00 32.57
CA ALA A 490 -7.25 5.68 33.80
C ALA A 490 -6.49 6.12 35.07
N ALA A 491 -5.15 6.13 35.03
CA ALA A 491 -4.32 6.59 36.14
C ALA A 491 -4.24 8.14 36.22
N LEU A 492 -4.52 8.82 35.12
CA LEU A 492 -4.49 10.28 35.00
C LEU A 492 -5.85 10.94 35.28
N GLY A 493 -6.92 10.14 35.40
CA GLY A 493 -8.27 10.63 35.68
C GLY A 493 -8.36 11.35 37.02
N SER A 494 -9.07 12.48 37.04
CA SER A 494 -9.34 13.25 38.24
C SER A 494 -10.23 12.48 39.23
N GLU A 495 -10.31 12.96 40.47
CA GLU A 495 -11.28 12.41 41.44
C GLU A 495 -12.73 12.62 40.98
N ASN A 496 -13.02 13.70 40.23
CA ASN A 496 -14.34 13.93 39.62
C ASN A 496 -14.65 12.89 38.53
N GLU A 497 -13.68 12.56 37.67
CA GLU A 497 -13.81 11.49 36.67
C GLU A 497 -14.10 10.15 37.35
N LYS A 498 -13.37 9.80 38.41
CA LYS A 498 -13.59 8.56 39.16
C LYS A 498 -14.99 8.51 39.77
N ASP A 499 -15.47 9.59 40.38
CA ASP A 499 -16.83 9.67 40.95
C ASP A 499 -17.91 9.51 39.86
N ILE A 500 -17.80 10.22 38.74
CA ILE A 500 -18.77 10.16 37.64
C ILE A 500 -18.80 8.75 37.03
N LEU A 501 -17.64 8.18 36.71
CA LEU A 501 -17.55 6.82 36.14
C LEU A 501 -18.14 5.76 37.07
N SER A 502 -17.99 5.93 38.40
CA SER A 502 -18.56 5.02 39.39
C SER A 502 -20.10 5.06 39.43
N LYS A 503 -20.70 6.14 38.95
CA LYS A 503 -22.14 6.40 38.91
C LYS A 503 -22.77 6.10 37.55
N PHE A 504 -22.08 5.41 36.65
CA PHE A 504 -22.71 4.93 35.42
C PHE A 504 -23.59 3.70 35.71
N THR A 505 -24.88 3.80 35.37
CA THR A 505 -25.85 2.72 35.53
C THR A 505 -25.88 1.79 34.33
N GLY A 506 -25.30 2.19 33.19
CA GLY A 506 -25.03 1.29 32.07
C GLY A 506 -23.99 1.86 31.10
N VAL A 507 -23.11 1.00 30.61
CA VAL A 507 -22.09 1.35 29.62
C VAL A 507 -21.97 0.23 28.60
N SER A 508 -22.00 0.59 27.32
CA SER A 508 -21.66 -0.27 26.20
C SER A 508 -20.44 0.32 25.49
N ARG A 509 -19.27 -0.27 25.74
CA ARG A 509 -18.01 0.08 25.10
C ARG A 509 -17.73 -0.89 23.97
N ARG A 510 -17.55 -0.40 22.75
CA ARG A 510 -17.35 -1.21 21.55
C ARG A 510 -16.24 -0.64 20.69
N ILE A 511 -15.40 -1.52 20.16
CA ILE A 511 -14.31 -1.19 19.26
C ILE A 511 -14.69 -1.73 17.89
N TYR A 512 -14.66 -0.86 16.90
CA TYR A 512 -15.05 -1.14 15.54
C TYR A 512 -13.87 -0.90 14.60
N GLU A 513 -13.79 -1.75 13.57
CA GLU A 513 -13.02 -1.52 12.37
C GLU A 513 -13.93 -0.95 11.29
N HIS A 514 -13.41 0.02 10.56
CA HIS A 514 -14.10 0.65 9.43
C HIS A 514 -14.15 -0.29 8.23
N VAL A 515 -15.33 -0.40 7.63
CA VAL A 515 -15.57 -1.24 6.45
C VAL A 515 -15.68 -0.38 5.19
N SER A 516 -16.55 0.62 5.20
CA SER A 516 -16.75 1.50 4.04
C SER A 516 -17.38 2.84 4.43
N THR A 517 -17.21 3.84 3.57
CA THR A 517 -17.85 5.15 3.71
C THR A 517 -18.45 5.56 2.37
N THR A 518 -19.70 6.00 2.38
CA THR A 518 -20.34 6.62 1.22
C THR A 518 -20.85 8.00 1.63
N THR A 519 -20.39 9.04 0.94
CA THR A 519 -20.73 10.44 1.22
C THR A 519 -21.54 11.02 0.07
N ALA A 520 -22.53 11.85 0.36
CA ALA A 520 -23.31 12.54 -0.64
C ALA A 520 -22.42 13.48 -1.49
N PRO A 521 -22.65 13.57 -2.81
CA PRO A 521 -21.89 14.47 -3.67
C PRO A 521 -21.92 15.92 -3.17
N GLY A 522 -20.75 16.55 -3.08
CA GLY A 522 -20.60 17.95 -2.70
C GLY A 522 -20.67 18.25 -1.20
N VAL A 523 -20.89 17.25 -0.34
CA VAL A 523 -20.78 17.42 1.12
C VAL A 523 -19.32 17.56 1.51
N SER A 524 -18.99 18.61 2.26
CA SER A 524 -17.65 18.87 2.77
C SER A 524 -17.46 18.37 4.20
N ASP A 525 -16.20 18.15 4.63
CA ASP A 525 -15.86 17.73 6.00
C ASP A 525 -16.25 18.74 7.10
N GLU A 526 -16.63 19.97 6.72
CA GLU A 526 -17.15 20.99 7.65
C GLU A 526 -18.64 20.79 7.95
N GLU A 527 -19.34 20.09 7.07
CA GLU A 527 -20.75 19.70 7.26
C GLU A 527 -20.89 18.39 8.04
N LEU A 528 -19.77 17.77 8.42
CA LEU A 528 -19.72 16.55 9.22
C LEU A 528 -19.07 16.79 10.59
N PRO A 529 -19.54 16.12 11.66
CA PRO A 529 -20.66 15.17 11.69
C PRO A 529 -22.02 15.86 11.48
N ALA A 530 -22.97 15.17 10.88
CA ALA A 530 -24.30 15.72 10.65
C ALA A 530 -25.10 15.87 11.96
N LYS A 531 -26.22 16.60 11.90
CA LYS A 531 -27.05 16.92 13.09
C LYS A 531 -27.69 15.71 13.75
N PHE A 532 -27.96 14.65 12.99
CA PHE A 532 -28.59 13.43 13.47
C PHE A 532 -27.86 12.21 12.93
N ILE A 533 -27.85 11.15 13.72
CA ILE A 533 -27.38 9.84 13.29
C ILE A 533 -28.44 8.78 13.53
N TYR A 534 -28.57 7.88 12.55
CA TYR A 534 -29.28 6.63 12.66
C TYR A 534 -28.27 5.50 12.73
N VAL A 535 -28.23 4.85 13.89
CA VAL A 535 -27.34 3.73 14.15
C VAL A 535 -28.13 2.45 13.93
N ALA A 536 -27.71 1.67 12.95
CA ALA A 536 -28.29 0.38 12.60
C ALA A 536 -27.25 -0.74 12.81
N GLY A 537 -27.35 -1.41 13.96
CA GLY A 537 -26.62 -2.64 14.26
C GLY A 537 -27.38 -3.86 13.77
N LEU A 538 -26.72 -4.75 13.03
CA LEU A 538 -27.32 -5.99 12.51
C LEU A 538 -26.40 -7.20 12.77
N GLU A 539 -27.01 -8.29 13.22
CA GLU A 539 -26.39 -9.61 13.35
C GLU A 539 -27.07 -10.59 12.40
N VAL A 540 -26.28 -11.33 11.64
CA VAL A 540 -26.77 -12.35 10.69
C VAL A 540 -26.09 -13.70 10.97
N PRO A 541 -26.71 -14.84 10.62
CA PRO A 541 -26.09 -16.14 10.76
C PRO A 541 -24.79 -16.23 9.96
N GLY A 542 -23.86 -17.08 10.42
CA GLY A 542 -22.63 -17.36 9.68
C GLY A 542 -22.93 -17.83 8.25
N GLY A 543 -22.25 -17.23 7.27
CA GLY A 543 -22.46 -17.46 5.84
C GLY A 543 -23.48 -16.54 5.16
N ALA A 544 -24.17 -15.67 5.90
CA ALA A 544 -25.06 -14.65 5.35
C ALA A 544 -24.45 -13.24 5.28
N GLU A 545 -23.19 -13.09 5.72
CA GLU A 545 -22.49 -11.80 5.81
C GLU A 545 -22.28 -11.17 4.43
N ASP A 546 -21.99 -11.99 3.41
CA ASP A 546 -21.82 -11.52 2.04
C ASP A 546 -23.11 -10.95 1.46
N ASP A 547 -24.26 -11.59 1.70
CA ASP A 547 -25.56 -11.07 1.21
C ASP A 547 -25.92 -9.76 1.92
N LEU A 548 -25.59 -9.64 3.21
CA LEU A 548 -25.75 -8.38 3.97
C LEU A 548 -24.86 -7.27 3.38
N ASN A 549 -23.58 -7.55 3.13
CA ASN A 549 -22.64 -6.57 2.58
C ASN A 549 -23.06 -6.13 1.18
N ARG A 550 -23.36 -7.08 0.29
CA ARG A 550 -23.84 -6.79 -1.06
C ARG A 550 -25.12 -5.99 -1.07
N TRP A 551 -26.07 -6.31 -0.19
CA TRP A 551 -27.29 -5.51 -0.07
C TRP A 551 -26.99 -4.06 0.30
N TYR A 552 -26.08 -3.82 1.25
CA TYR A 552 -25.67 -2.46 1.60
C TYR A 552 -25.04 -1.73 0.41
N ASP A 553 -24.10 -2.38 -0.26
CA ASP A 553 -23.26 -1.75 -1.27
C ASP A 553 -23.99 -1.57 -2.62
N GLU A 554 -24.88 -2.50 -2.98
CA GLU A 554 -25.58 -2.51 -4.27
C GLU A 554 -26.97 -1.86 -4.24
N GLU A 555 -27.64 -1.77 -3.08
CA GLU A 555 -29.02 -1.27 -2.99
C GLU A 555 -29.27 -0.32 -1.81
N HIS A 556 -28.94 -0.73 -0.59
CA HIS A 556 -29.44 -0.05 0.61
C HIS A 556 -28.90 1.37 0.75
N ILE A 557 -27.60 1.58 0.49
CA ILE A 557 -27.00 2.92 0.58
C ILE A 557 -27.56 3.84 -0.52
N ASP A 558 -27.76 3.34 -1.74
CA ASP A 558 -28.39 4.11 -2.82
C ASP A 558 -29.82 4.53 -2.43
N MET A 559 -30.59 3.62 -1.83
CA MET A 559 -31.92 3.93 -1.29
C MET A 559 -31.86 4.96 -0.16
N PHE A 560 -30.91 4.82 0.78
CA PHE A 560 -30.69 5.78 1.86
C PHE A 560 -30.27 7.16 1.34
N SER A 561 -29.51 7.23 0.25
CA SER A 561 -29.07 8.49 -0.35
C SER A 561 -30.22 9.36 -0.86
N LYS A 562 -31.39 8.75 -1.11
CA LYS A 562 -32.62 9.43 -1.54
C LYS A 562 -33.38 10.05 -0.36
N ILE A 563 -33.07 9.65 0.88
CA ILE A 563 -33.74 10.18 2.06
C ILE A 563 -33.34 11.65 2.25
N PRO A 564 -34.31 12.58 2.37
CA PRO A 564 -34.03 14.00 2.50
C PRO A 564 -33.09 14.32 3.67
N GLY A 565 -31.98 14.99 3.35
CA GLY A 565 -30.98 15.41 4.33
C GLY A 565 -29.90 14.37 4.63
N TRP A 566 -29.87 13.23 3.94
CA TRP A 566 -28.76 12.27 4.04
C TRP A 566 -27.43 12.91 3.63
N LYS A 567 -26.40 12.70 4.44
CA LYS A 567 -25.05 13.24 4.22
C LYS A 567 -24.02 12.14 3.98
N GLN A 568 -24.06 11.09 4.80
CA GLN A 568 -23.06 10.04 4.76
C GLN A 568 -23.61 8.74 5.35
N THR A 569 -23.06 7.61 4.93
CA THR A 569 -23.16 6.33 5.64
C THR A 569 -21.77 5.77 5.87
N ARG A 570 -21.47 5.43 7.11
CA ARG A 570 -20.23 4.77 7.51
C ARG A 570 -20.56 3.38 8.04
N ARG A 571 -19.90 2.35 7.50
CA ARG A 571 -20.09 0.95 7.89
C ARG A 571 -18.90 0.45 8.67
N TYR A 572 -19.17 -0.39 9.65
CA TYR A 572 -18.20 -0.90 10.59
C TYR A 572 -18.48 -2.36 10.95
N GLN A 573 -17.41 -3.07 11.32
CA GLN A 573 -17.46 -4.40 11.90
C GLN A 573 -16.85 -4.39 13.30
N ILE A 574 -17.51 -5.03 14.26
CA ILE A 574 -17.06 -5.05 15.63
C ILE A 574 -15.83 -5.95 15.80
N ILE A 575 -14.86 -5.48 16.59
CA ILE A 575 -13.65 -6.22 16.97
C ILE A 575 -13.76 -6.72 18.40
N GLU A 576 -14.18 -5.86 19.32
CA GLU A 576 -14.31 -6.17 20.74
C GLU A 576 -15.43 -5.34 21.35
N HIS A 577 -16.17 -5.91 22.31
CA HIS A 577 -17.09 -5.13 23.11
C HIS A 577 -17.12 -5.56 24.57
N LYS A 578 -17.53 -4.63 25.44
CA LYS A 578 -17.84 -4.88 26.85
C LYS A 578 -19.08 -4.08 27.24
N GLN A 579 -19.96 -4.72 28.00
CA GLN A 579 -21.13 -4.08 28.61
C GLN A 579 -21.10 -4.28 30.12
N PHE A 580 -21.48 -3.24 30.87
CA PHE A 580 -21.60 -3.30 32.33
C PHE A 580 -22.71 -2.35 32.81
N GLY A 581 -23.42 -2.75 33.86
CA GLY A 581 -24.53 -2.00 34.45
C GLY A 581 -25.91 -2.41 33.93
N VAL A 582 -26.93 -2.20 34.77
CA VAL A 582 -28.32 -2.65 34.54
C VAL A 582 -28.99 -1.97 33.34
N ALA A 583 -28.61 -0.74 32.98
CA ALA A 583 -29.26 -0.01 31.88
C ALA A 583 -28.89 -0.55 30.48
N VAL A 584 -27.84 -1.37 30.38
CA VAL A 584 -27.40 -2.03 29.15
C VAL A 584 -27.53 -3.55 29.20
N GLU A 585 -27.97 -4.11 30.33
CA GLU A 585 -28.10 -5.56 30.51
C GLU A 585 -29.10 -6.14 29.49
N GLY A 586 -28.70 -7.22 28.81
CA GLY A 586 -29.51 -7.87 27.79
C GLY A 586 -29.70 -7.07 26.49
N ARG A 587 -29.10 -5.87 26.36
CA ARG A 587 -29.18 -5.10 25.11
C ARG A 587 -28.27 -5.70 24.04
N PRO A 588 -28.73 -5.74 22.77
CA PRO A 588 -27.99 -6.31 21.68
C PRO A 588 -26.67 -5.57 21.42
N VAL A 589 -25.64 -6.33 21.03
CA VAL A 589 -24.41 -5.81 20.42
C VAL A 589 -24.22 -6.59 19.13
N CYS A 590 -24.43 -5.91 18.01
CA CYS A 590 -24.40 -6.53 16.70
C CYS A 590 -23.00 -6.46 16.08
N LYS A 591 -22.63 -7.51 15.33
CA LYS A 591 -21.36 -7.60 14.60
C LYS A 591 -21.18 -6.48 13.59
N PHE A 592 -22.23 -6.16 12.83
CA PHE A 592 -22.18 -5.10 11.82
C PHE A 592 -22.90 -3.85 12.31
N LEU A 593 -22.32 -2.68 12.03
CA LEU A 593 -22.88 -1.39 12.40
C LEU A 593 -22.84 -0.45 11.19
N ALA A 594 -24.00 0.10 10.83
CA ALA A 594 -24.09 1.24 9.93
C ALA A 594 -24.45 2.49 10.73
N VAL A 595 -23.72 3.58 10.49
CA VAL A 595 -24.00 4.91 11.01
C VAL A 595 -24.39 5.79 9.83
N HIS A 596 -25.67 6.10 9.72
CA HIS A 596 -26.21 6.98 8.69
C HIS A 596 -26.37 8.39 9.27
N GLU A 597 -25.83 9.39 8.59
CA GLU A 597 -25.78 10.78 9.05
C GLU A 597 -26.77 11.64 8.25
N PHE A 598 -27.57 12.43 8.97
CA PHE A 598 -28.63 13.27 8.43
C PHE A 598 -28.62 14.67 9.02
N ASP A 599 -28.95 15.67 8.20
CA ASP A 599 -29.20 17.05 8.65
C ASP A 599 -30.66 17.32 9.03
N ASN A 600 -31.56 16.41 8.64
CA ASN A 600 -32.98 16.43 8.98
C ASN A 600 -33.23 15.47 10.14
N GLY A 601 -34.03 15.86 11.15
CA GLY A 601 -34.40 15.00 12.28
C GLY A 601 -35.65 14.15 12.05
N GLU A 602 -36.44 14.46 11.02
CA GLU A 602 -37.69 13.75 10.70
C GLU A 602 -37.50 12.64 9.66
N PHE A 603 -36.25 12.31 9.31
CA PHE A 603 -35.90 11.34 8.28
C PHE A 603 -36.58 9.97 8.48
N VAL A 604 -36.81 9.56 9.73
CA VAL A 604 -37.46 8.27 10.08
C VAL A 604 -38.91 8.18 9.57
N GLN A 605 -39.60 9.32 9.41
CA GLN A 605 -41.02 9.36 9.02
C GLN A 605 -41.21 9.48 7.49
N THR A 606 -40.12 9.61 6.74
CA THR A 606 -40.17 9.85 5.30
C THR A 606 -40.64 8.61 4.52
N PRO A 607 -41.34 8.78 3.38
CA PRO A 607 -41.61 7.67 2.46
C PRO A 607 -40.34 6.94 2.03
N GLU A 608 -39.26 7.67 1.75
CA GLU A 608 -37.99 7.13 1.28
C GLU A 608 -37.34 6.20 2.32
N MET A 609 -37.43 6.54 3.61
CA MET A 609 -36.97 5.65 4.68
C MET A 609 -37.78 4.34 4.72
N ARG A 610 -39.11 4.42 4.51
CA ARG A 610 -39.96 3.21 4.45
C ARG A 610 -39.62 2.35 3.24
N ASP A 611 -39.34 2.97 2.10
CA ASP A 611 -38.96 2.27 0.87
C ASP A 611 -37.59 1.58 1.03
N ALA A 612 -36.63 2.26 1.67
CA ALA A 612 -35.27 1.74 1.88
C ALA A 612 -35.21 0.45 2.71
N VAL A 613 -36.22 0.18 3.54
CA VAL A 613 -36.32 -1.03 4.37
C VAL A 613 -37.41 -2.00 3.91
N SER A 614 -38.08 -1.74 2.79
CA SER A 614 -39.20 -2.56 2.29
C SER A 614 -39.04 -3.07 0.85
N SER A 615 -37.88 -2.85 0.22
CA SER A 615 -37.50 -3.53 -1.02
C SER A 615 -37.53 -5.06 -0.84
N GLU A 616 -37.65 -5.80 -1.95
CA GLU A 616 -37.64 -7.27 -1.90
C GLU A 616 -36.32 -7.82 -1.36
N TRP A 617 -35.18 -7.17 -1.67
CA TRP A 617 -33.89 -7.55 -1.12
C TRP A 617 -33.77 -7.18 0.36
N ALA A 618 -34.20 -5.98 0.77
CA ALA A 618 -34.23 -5.60 2.18
C ALA A 618 -35.08 -6.59 2.99
N LYS A 619 -36.27 -6.99 2.52
CA LYS A 619 -37.09 -8.02 3.17
C LYS A 619 -36.34 -9.35 3.32
N ARG A 620 -35.64 -9.79 2.28
CA ARG A 620 -34.83 -11.02 2.32
C ARG A 620 -33.75 -10.94 3.39
N VAL A 621 -32.92 -9.89 3.36
CA VAL A 621 -31.81 -9.73 4.31
C VAL A 621 -32.32 -9.52 5.73
N LEU A 622 -33.34 -8.67 5.92
CA LEU A 622 -33.90 -8.42 7.24
C LEU A 622 -34.64 -9.65 7.82
N SER A 623 -35.11 -10.59 6.98
CA SER A 623 -35.75 -11.82 7.46
C SER A 623 -34.77 -12.80 8.12
N ILE A 624 -33.49 -12.71 7.77
CA ILE A 624 -32.44 -13.58 8.32
C ILE A 624 -31.67 -12.93 9.47
N VAL A 625 -31.90 -11.64 9.76
CA VAL A 625 -31.27 -10.94 10.88
C VAL A 625 -31.71 -11.57 12.21
N VAL A 626 -30.73 -12.06 12.98
CA VAL A 626 -30.97 -12.74 14.26
C VAL A 626 -31.00 -11.77 15.43
N GLN A 627 -30.35 -10.62 15.29
CA GLN A 627 -30.34 -9.56 16.29
C GLN A 627 -30.21 -8.21 15.61
N LYS A 628 -30.91 -7.19 16.12
CA LYS A 628 -30.80 -5.82 15.61
C LYS A 628 -30.81 -4.78 16.70
N GLU A 629 -30.10 -3.69 16.46
CA GLU A 629 -30.09 -2.49 17.27
C GLU A 629 -30.38 -1.29 16.38
N LEU A 630 -31.46 -0.57 16.65
CA LEU A 630 -31.81 0.64 15.89
C LEU A 630 -31.93 1.80 16.87
N ARG A 631 -31.09 2.82 16.69
CA ARG A 631 -31.04 3.98 17.59
C ARG A 631 -30.97 5.29 16.80
N VAL A 632 -31.59 6.33 17.34
CA VAL A 632 -31.51 7.68 16.77
C VAL A 632 -30.91 8.64 17.79
N PHE A 633 -29.86 9.34 17.39
CA PHE A 633 -29.22 10.34 18.23
C PHE A 633 -29.12 11.69 17.52
N GLY A 634 -29.26 12.76 18.30
CA GLY A 634 -28.97 14.13 17.87
C GLY A 634 -27.58 14.56 18.32
N LEU A 635 -26.88 15.31 17.47
CA LEU A 635 -25.56 15.85 17.75
C LEU A 635 -25.61 16.77 18.97
N HIS A 636 -24.75 16.50 19.95
CA HIS A 636 -24.54 17.38 21.10
C HIS A 636 -23.33 18.28 20.87
N LYS A 637 -22.15 17.69 20.61
CA LYS A 637 -20.90 18.44 20.43
C LYS A 637 -19.82 17.61 19.74
N GLY A 638 -19.04 18.23 18.86
CA GLY A 638 -17.85 17.65 18.21
C GLY A 638 -16.56 18.26 18.74
N PHE A 639 -15.49 17.45 18.76
CA PHE A 639 -14.14 17.81 19.20
C PHE A 639 -13.13 17.24 18.20
N ARG A 640 -12.04 17.97 17.95
CA ARG A 640 -10.94 17.57 17.05
C ARG A 640 -9.62 17.74 17.81
N ALA A 641 -8.68 16.82 17.58
CA ALA A 641 -7.36 16.82 18.22
C ALA A 641 -6.52 18.04 17.85
#